data_AF-A0A941UNK3-F1
#
_entry.id   AF-A0A941UNK3-F1
#
_cell.length_a   1.000
_cell.length_b   1.000
_cell.length_c   1.000
_cell.angle_alpha   90.00
_cell.angle_beta   90.00
_cell.angle_gamma   90.00
#
_symmetry.space_group_name_H-M   'P 1'
#
loop_
_entity.id
_entity.type
_entity.pdbx_description
1 polymer ?
#
loop_
_entity_poly.entity_id
_entity_poly.type
_entity_poly.pdbx_seq_one_letter_code
_entity_poly.pdbx_strand_id
1 'polypeptide(L)'
;MKTPSFKNQLKYIAHLIICHSRNSIPNAFGIGRSGILLLERGSGQIGVTNYSKLISFFIKVIIPCFLFTLSFFYFSLCASASTENTIKVLIVNEVYPKLPAKNERIEKLGTMQGELLVMGSRYAGNIDVWKGENGLYIINELPLEEYIRDVVAAEIVPDWDMEALKAQAVVSRTYALYQKTMNGNSLYHLASSVLHQVYKGKNPDMRITYAVSATNGEVLTFNGTLIEAFYHSTCGGKTEYPEEVFGKSYPYLKSIESSCDLSPYSVWERSIRLDEIAKATGIAGIQDISVKSFTSTNRVRQLSIRTESVTTIMNATDFRKALGWSRLPSTNFTITRVDDGILFQGWRAKEKIIRKFCLFSIPARQYSCMKTVDFDYFLPEPIIANKPLRERTSSRLLVLHRDSTLEHRTFLDLPSYLEQGDMLIINNTKVFPARLTGTKKNGKTLEILLVRENADGTWDVLSQGKFTGRLKISDELEVELQQGISARFQSSLDIMDLLWKYGDMPLPPYIRRAPDEADRLTYQTVYAMKEGSIAAPTAGLHFTDLLLNAISSKGVKIREITLHVGIGTFRPIRTLMVKDHSMDREHFEIEKSIIAEIYEAKALGKRIVAVGTTTTRSLEGYFSGTYTNGSNPFSPPVVRAASPAKKAGTGKMKTSECVRGTTDIFIYPGYTFTAIDSLVTNFHLPRSTPLMLVCALAGREQILTAYNEAIASGYRFLSYGDAMLIV
;
A
#
# COMPACT_ATOMS: atom_id res chain seq x y z
N MET A 1 -32.81 -8.11 -23.24
CA MET A 1 -33.89 -8.98 -22.71
C MET A 1 -33.28 -9.89 -21.64
N LYS A 2 -34.08 -10.42 -20.69
CA LYS A 2 -33.63 -11.35 -19.61
C LYS A 2 -33.15 -12.67 -20.24
N THR A 3 -32.23 -13.49 -19.71
CA THR A 3 -32.18 -14.31 -18.46
C THR A 3 -30.90 -15.20 -18.52
N PRO A 4 -30.50 -16.04 -17.52
CA PRO A 4 -30.73 -16.06 -16.06
C PRO A 4 -29.43 -16.35 -15.23
N SER A 5 -29.59 -16.63 -13.93
CA SER A 5 -28.55 -16.71 -12.88
C SER A 5 -27.84 -18.07 -12.68
N PHE A 6 -26.51 -18.01 -12.49
CA PHE A 6 -25.67 -18.59 -11.41
C PHE A 6 -26.20 -19.74 -10.49
N LYS A 7 -26.88 -20.78 -11.00
CA LYS A 7 -27.44 -21.86 -10.14
C LYS A 7 -27.10 -23.31 -10.52
N ASN A 8 -26.02 -23.54 -11.29
CA ASN A 8 -25.65 -24.89 -11.78
C ASN A 8 -24.18 -25.34 -11.56
N GLN A 9 -23.36 -24.62 -10.79
CA GLN A 9 -21.95 -25.01 -10.52
C GLN A 9 -21.70 -25.62 -9.11
N LEU A 10 -22.69 -26.29 -8.52
CA LEU A 10 -22.58 -26.94 -7.20
C LEU A 10 -23.00 -28.43 -7.20
N LYS A 11 -22.86 -29.11 -8.34
CA LYS A 11 -23.18 -30.55 -8.51
C LYS A 11 -22.04 -31.42 -9.09
N TYR A 12 -20.80 -30.92 -9.11
CA TYR A 12 -19.64 -31.64 -9.69
C TYR A 12 -18.46 -31.87 -8.72
N ILE A 13 -18.68 -31.81 -7.40
CA ILE A 13 -17.68 -32.17 -6.37
C ILE A 13 -18.28 -33.18 -5.38
N ALA A 14 -18.87 -34.27 -5.90
CA ALA A 14 -19.48 -35.32 -5.07
C ALA A 14 -19.45 -36.72 -5.69
N HIS A 15 -18.61 -36.98 -6.71
CA HIS A 15 -18.62 -38.27 -7.40
C HIS A 15 -17.25 -38.76 -7.93
N LEU A 16 -16.16 -38.52 -7.20
CA LEU A 16 -14.83 -39.00 -7.61
C LEU A 16 -13.85 -39.31 -6.45
N ILE A 17 -14.37 -39.93 -5.38
CA ILE A 17 -13.58 -40.79 -4.49
C ILE A 17 -14.37 -42.09 -4.29
N ILE A 18 -13.69 -43.25 -4.42
CA ILE A 18 -14.19 -44.63 -4.55
C ILE A 18 -14.44 -45.07 -6.01
N CYS A 19 -13.35 -45.42 -6.70
CA CYS A 19 -13.20 -46.75 -7.31
C CYS A 19 -11.72 -46.97 -7.68
N HIS A 20 -11.12 -48.07 -7.19
CA HIS A 20 -9.72 -48.40 -7.47
C HIS A 20 -9.48 -48.74 -8.95
N SER A 21 -8.29 -48.40 -9.43
CA SER A 21 -7.64 -49.14 -10.51
C SER A 21 -7.41 -50.60 -10.06
N ARG A 22 -8.12 -51.54 -10.67
CA ARG A 22 -7.58 -52.89 -10.82
C ARG A 22 -6.67 -52.88 -12.03
N ASN A 23 -5.35 -53.02 -11.81
CA ASN A 23 -4.51 -54.01 -12.49
C ASN A 23 -3.03 -53.92 -12.08
N SER A 24 -2.37 -55.09 -12.07
CA SER A 24 -0.91 -55.29 -12.02
C SER A 24 -0.19 -54.97 -10.70
N ILE A 25 -0.09 -56.00 -9.86
CA ILE A 25 1.03 -56.19 -8.92
C ILE A 25 2.17 -56.89 -9.69
N PRO A 26 3.46 -56.52 -9.53
CA PRO A 26 4.58 -57.38 -9.92
C PRO A 26 4.84 -58.46 -8.86
N ASN A 27 5.02 -59.71 -9.29
CA ASN A 27 5.25 -60.87 -8.42
C ASN A 27 6.48 -60.73 -7.51
N ALA A 28 6.33 -61.01 -6.21
CA ALA A 28 7.28 -61.80 -5.39
C ALA A 28 6.72 -62.11 -3.97
N PHE A 29 6.89 -63.37 -3.54
CA PHE A 29 6.98 -63.92 -2.16
C PHE A 29 6.66 -63.03 -0.93
N GLY A 30 5.95 -63.47 0.12
CA GLY A 30 5.27 -64.75 0.42
C GLY A 30 5.12 -64.97 1.95
N ILE A 31 4.17 -65.81 2.40
CA ILE A 31 3.99 -66.34 3.80
C ILE A 31 3.66 -65.26 4.88
N GLY A 32 2.66 -65.39 5.78
CA GLY A 32 1.60 -66.38 6.01
C GLY A 32 1.06 -66.31 7.47
N ARG A 33 -0.19 -66.76 7.72
CA ARG A 33 -0.87 -66.92 9.06
C ARG A 33 -1.14 -65.61 9.84
N SER A 34 -2.28 -65.32 10.48
CA SER A 34 -3.57 -65.98 10.82
C SER A 34 -4.66 -64.88 10.99
N GLY A 35 -5.97 -65.11 11.20
CA GLY A 35 -6.81 -66.32 11.27
C GLY A 35 -7.94 -66.20 12.33
N ILE A 36 -9.07 -66.91 12.15
CA ILE A 36 -10.21 -67.12 13.11
C ILE A 36 -11.13 -65.86 13.29
N LEU A 37 -12.39 -65.81 12.81
CA LEU A 37 -13.65 -66.53 13.18
C LEU A 37 -14.17 -66.12 14.59
N LEU A 38 -15.46 -66.02 14.95
CA LEU A 38 -16.75 -66.42 14.35
C LEU A 38 -17.94 -65.70 15.08
N LEU A 39 -19.18 -66.14 14.79
CA LEU A 39 -20.46 -65.94 15.52
C LEU A 39 -21.26 -64.63 15.28
N GLU A 40 -22.60 -64.63 15.24
CA GLU A 40 -23.58 -65.61 14.73
C GLU A 40 -24.96 -64.91 14.55
N ARG A 41 -25.93 -65.53 13.85
CA ARG A 41 -27.31 -65.01 13.73
C ARG A 41 -28.19 -65.50 14.88
N GLY A 42 -28.93 -64.59 15.53
CA GLY A 42 -29.99 -64.91 16.49
C GLY A 42 -31.25 -64.06 16.25
N SER A 43 -32.43 -64.68 16.34
CA SER A 43 -33.74 -64.10 15.99
C SER A 43 -34.44 -63.39 17.16
N GLY A 44 -35.24 -62.36 16.85
CA GLY A 44 -36.17 -61.75 17.82
C GLY A 44 -36.93 -60.54 17.26
N GLN A 45 -38.26 -60.65 17.14
CA GLN A 45 -39.14 -59.49 16.92
C GLN A 45 -39.35 -58.73 18.23
N ILE A 46 -39.11 -57.42 18.26
CA ILE A 46 -39.69 -56.52 19.26
C ILE A 46 -40.20 -55.24 18.55
N GLY A 47 -41.38 -54.80 18.97
CA GLY A 47 -42.24 -53.85 18.25
C GLY A 47 -41.69 -52.44 18.01
N VAL A 48 -42.25 -51.82 16.97
CA VAL A 48 -42.01 -50.43 16.57
C VAL A 48 -42.51 -49.46 17.65
N THR A 49 -41.61 -48.69 18.27
CA THR A 49 -41.95 -47.38 18.87
C THR A 49 -40.78 -46.39 18.78
N ASN A 50 -41.09 -45.11 18.53
CA ASN A 50 -40.21 -43.94 18.64
C ASN A 50 -38.98 -43.80 17.69
N TYR A 51 -39.20 -43.82 16.37
CA TYR A 51 -38.23 -43.30 15.40
C TYR A 51 -37.83 -41.83 15.62
N SER A 52 -38.73 -40.99 16.17
CA SER A 52 -38.47 -39.55 16.38
C SER A 52 -37.36 -39.26 17.41
N LYS A 53 -37.29 -40.06 18.49
CA LYS A 53 -36.25 -39.91 19.52
C LYS A 53 -34.88 -40.40 19.02
N LEU A 54 -34.84 -41.48 18.25
CA LEU A 54 -33.58 -41.96 17.65
C LEU A 54 -32.99 -40.94 16.68
N ILE A 55 -33.81 -40.36 15.80
CA ILE A 55 -33.40 -39.32 14.85
C ILE A 55 -32.92 -38.06 15.58
N SER A 56 -33.62 -37.64 16.65
CA SER A 56 -33.16 -36.50 17.46
C SER A 56 -31.83 -36.76 18.18
N PHE A 57 -31.53 -38.01 18.59
CA PHE A 57 -30.25 -38.35 19.22
C PHE A 57 -29.11 -38.37 18.19
N PHE A 58 -29.34 -38.97 17.02
CA PHE A 58 -28.39 -38.95 15.91
C PHE A 58 -28.05 -37.51 15.46
N ILE A 59 -29.05 -36.64 15.31
CA ILE A 59 -28.83 -35.26 14.85
C ILE A 59 -28.19 -34.37 15.92
N LYS A 60 -28.52 -34.54 17.22
CA LYS A 60 -28.01 -33.66 18.29
C LYS A 60 -26.71 -34.11 18.96
N VAL A 61 -26.33 -35.38 18.84
CA VAL A 61 -25.14 -35.92 19.53
C VAL A 61 -24.14 -36.50 18.53
N ILE A 62 -24.59 -37.38 17.63
CA ILE A 62 -23.68 -38.07 16.71
C ILE A 62 -23.20 -37.13 15.60
N ILE A 63 -24.07 -36.34 14.96
CA ILE A 63 -23.63 -35.40 13.91
C ILE A 63 -22.64 -34.35 14.45
N PRO A 64 -22.85 -33.70 15.61
CA PRO A 64 -21.86 -32.78 16.17
C PRO A 64 -20.54 -33.47 16.55
N CYS A 65 -20.57 -34.65 17.20
CA CYS A 65 -19.36 -35.38 17.51
C CYS A 65 -18.61 -35.82 16.25
N PHE A 66 -19.32 -36.29 15.21
CA PHE A 66 -18.71 -36.71 13.95
C PHE A 66 -18.14 -35.51 13.18
N LEU A 67 -18.81 -34.35 13.18
CA LEU A 67 -18.28 -33.10 12.64
C LEU A 67 -17.08 -32.60 13.44
N PHE A 68 -17.06 -32.76 14.77
CA PHE A 68 -15.92 -32.37 15.61
C PHE A 68 -14.72 -33.28 15.36
N THR A 69 -14.91 -34.60 15.27
CA THR A 69 -13.83 -35.54 14.93
C THR A 69 -13.38 -35.40 13.48
N LEU A 70 -14.29 -35.13 12.53
CA LEU A 70 -13.93 -34.88 11.14
C LEU A 70 -13.22 -33.53 10.98
N SER A 71 -13.58 -32.53 11.77
CA SER A 71 -12.89 -31.24 11.82
C SER A 71 -11.51 -31.38 12.46
N PHE A 72 -11.35 -32.19 13.53
CA PHE A 72 -10.04 -32.48 14.13
C PHE A 72 -9.16 -33.33 13.21
N PHE A 73 -9.73 -34.30 12.47
CA PHE A 73 -9.02 -35.03 11.42
C PHE A 73 -8.67 -34.14 10.22
N TYR A 74 -9.53 -33.21 9.80
CA TYR A 74 -9.17 -32.21 8.78
C TYR A 74 -8.09 -31.26 9.27
N PHE A 75 -8.14 -30.81 10.54
CA PHE A 75 -7.09 -29.98 11.13
C PHE A 75 -5.76 -30.73 11.21
N SER A 76 -5.80 -32.03 11.50
CA SER A 76 -4.59 -32.87 11.59
C SER A 76 -4.09 -33.45 10.25
N LEU A 77 -4.93 -33.55 9.21
CA LEU A 77 -4.50 -33.91 7.84
C LEU A 77 -4.09 -32.67 7.01
N CYS A 78 -4.64 -31.49 7.28
CA CYS A 78 -4.11 -30.23 6.74
C CYS A 78 -2.77 -29.83 7.42
N ALA A 79 -2.42 -30.45 8.55
CA ALA A 79 -1.13 -30.28 9.21
C ALA A 79 -0.02 -31.21 8.66
N SER A 80 -0.30 -32.05 7.66
CA SER A 80 0.72 -32.89 6.99
C SER A 80 1.02 -32.40 5.57
N ALA A 81 2.14 -31.68 5.44
CA ALA A 81 2.84 -31.41 4.19
C ALA A 81 2.07 -30.65 3.08
N SER A 82 1.68 -29.40 3.35
CA SER A 82 2.06 -28.38 2.37
C SER A 82 3.59 -28.35 2.34
N THR A 83 4.22 -28.90 1.30
CA THR A 83 5.63 -28.60 1.03
C THR A 83 5.69 -27.11 0.73
N GLU A 84 6.08 -26.29 1.70
CA GLU A 84 6.36 -24.88 1.45
C GLU A 84 7.30 -24.81 0.25
N ASN A 85 6.99 -23.94 -0.71
CA ASN A 85 7.82 -23.80 -1.90
C ASN A 85 9.08 -23.01 -1.52
N THR A 86 10.00 -23.66 -0.81
CA THR A 86 11.22 -23.05 -0.31
C THR A 86 12.28 -22.92 -1.40
N ILE A 87 13.25 -22.04 -1.18
CA ILE A 87 14.41 -21.90 -2.04
C ILE A 87 15.69 -21.85 -1.21
N LYS A 88 16.71 -22.60 -1.64
CA LYS A 88 18.01 -22.70 -0.96
C LYS A 88 19.01 -21.79 -1.67
N VAL A 89 19.47 -20.76 -0.97
CA VAL A 89 20.35 -19.73 -1.53
C VAL A 89 21.71 -19.77 -0.84
N LEU A 90 22.77 -20.07 -1.59
CA LEU A 90 24.15 -19.98 -1.11
C LEU A 90 24.54 -18.50 -0.97
N ILE A 91 24.88 -18.09 0.26
CA ILE A 91 25.32 -16.73 0.56
C ILE A 91 26.81 -16.59 0.20
N VAL A 92 27.12 -15.73 -0.76
CA VAL A 92 28.49 -15.54 -1.29
C VAL A 92 28.93 -14.08 -1.25
N ASN A 93 30.25 -13.86 -1.13
CA ASN A 93 30.86 -12.54 -1.19
C ASN A 93 30.78 -11.95 -2.61
N GLU A 94 30.24 -10.74 -2.77
CA GLU A 94 30.10 -10.06 -4.07
C GLU A 94 31.44 -9.75 -4.76
N VAL A 95 32.54 -9.64 -4.01
CA VAL A 95 33.85 -9.26 -4.56
C VAL A 95 34.63 -10.48 -5.05
N TYR A 96 34.56 -11.59 -4.30
CA TYR A 96 35.25 -12.85 -4.60
C TYR A 96 34.33 -14.03 -4.25
N PRO A 97 33.33 -14.35 -5.09
CA PRO A 97 32.42 -15.45 -4.82
C PRO A 97 33.16 -16.78 -4.94
N LYS A 98 33.28 -17.50 -3.81
CA LYS A 98 33.74 -18.89 -3.77
C LYS A 98 32.53 -19.81 -3.75
N LEU A 99 32.42 -20.67 -4.76
CA LEU A 99 31.47 -21.78 -4.77
C LEU A 99 32.18 -23.05 -4.28
N PRO A 100 31.45 -24.04 -3.72
CA PRO A 100 32.01 -25.37 -3.48
C PRO A 100 32.48 -25.98 -4.81
N ALA A 101 33.65 -26.64 -4.82
CA ALA A 101 34.06 -27.37 -6.02
C ALA A 101 33.20 -28.64 -6.19
N LYS A 102 33.01 -29.09 -7.44
CA LYS A 102 32.06 -30.16 -7.78
C LYS A 102 32.26 -31.48 -7.00
N ASN A 103 33.50 -31.74 -6.57
CA ASN A 103 33.89 -32.94 -5.82
C ASN A 103 34.49 -32.59 -4.44
N GLU A 104 34.31 -31.36 -3.94
CA GLU A 104 34.81 -30.94 -2.62
C GLU A 104 34.11 -31.69 -1.50
N ARG A 105 34.86 -32.18 -0.51
CA ARG A 105 34.25 -32.83 0.66
C ARG A 105 33.69 -31.77 1.59
N ILE A 106 32.35 -31.72 1.68
CA ILE A 106 31.62 -30.80 2.56
C ILE A 106 30.92 -31.54 3.70
N GLU A 107 30.85 -30.89 4.87
CA GLU A 107 30.25 -31.40 6.10
C GLU A 107 29.29 -30.35 6.68
N LYS A 108 28.09 -30.75 7.10
CA LYS A 108 27.12 -29.85 7.74
C LYS A 108 27.49 -29.67 9.21
N LEU A 109 27.80 -28.44 9.62
CA LEU A 109 28.10 -28.10 11.02
C LEU A 109 26.82 -27.91 11.85
N GLY A 110 25.73 -27.45 11.24
CA GLY A 110 24.45 -27.29 11.91
C GLY A 110 23.41 -26.53 11.08
N THR A 111 22.23 -26.38 11.66
CA THR A 111 21.13 -25.52 11.20
C THR A 111 20.74 -24.60 12.35
N MET A 112 20.48 -23.33 12.04
CA MET A 112 19.84 -22.39 12.96
C MET A 112 18.55 -21.86 12.34
N GLN A 113 17.54 -21.63 13.18
CA GLN A 113 16.31 -20.95 12.80
C GLN A 113 16.31 -19.57 13.45
N GLY A 114 16.08 -18.51 12.68
CA GLY A 114 16.10 -17.12 13.18
C GLY A 114 16.84 -16.16 12.25
N GLU A 115 17.56 -15.19 12.81
CA GLU A 115 18.37 -14.23 12.05
C GLU A 115 19.88 -14.49 12.21
N LEU A 116 20.64 -14.39 11.11
CA LEU A 116 22.10 -14.36 11.10
C LEU A 116 22.62 -13.14 10.34
N LEU A 117 23.59 -12.44 10.92
CA LEU A 117 24.31 -11.34 10.27
C LEU A 117 25.50 -11.91 9.48
N VAL A 118 25.45 -11.84 8.15
CA VAL A 118 26.51 -12.32 7.26
C VAL A 118 26.95 -11.18 6.34
N MET A 119 28.24 -10.84 6.37
CA MET A 119 28.85 -9.79 5.53
C MET A 119 28.12 -8.43 5.58
N GLY A 120 27.49 -8.10 6.71
CA GLY A 120 26.73 -6.85 6.92
C GLY A 120 25.24 -6.92 6.58
N SER A 121 24.75 -8.04 6.03
CA SER A 121 23.34 -8.27 5.71
C SER A 121 22.68 -9.22 6.72
N ARG A 122 21.43 -8.95 7.11
CA ARG A 122 20.64 -9.83 7.99
C ARG A 122 19.81 -10.80 7.16
N TYR A 123 20.13 -12.08 7.27
CA TYR A 123 19.39 -13.17 6.67
C TYR A 123 18.46 -13.78 7.71
N ALA A 124 17.20 -14.01 7.34
CA ALA A 124 16.19 -14.65 8.18
C ALA A 124 15.72 -15.94 7.49
N GLY A 125 15.39 -16.97 8.27
CA GLY A 125 14.90 -18.25 7.79
C GLY A 125 15.55 -19.43 8.48
N ASN A 126 15.66 -20.55 7.76
CA ASN A 126 16.42 -21.73 8.16
C ASN A 126 17.82 -21.62 7.53
N ILE A 127 18.84 -21.40 8.36
CA ILE A 127 20.20 -21.12 7.90
C ILE A 127 21.09 -22.32 8.23
N ASP A 128 21.57 -22.98 7.19
CA ASP A 128 22.52 -24.07 7.26
C ASP A 128 23.96 -23.54 7.16
N VAL A 129 24.85 -24.05 8.02
CA VAL A 129 26.28 -23.79 7.95
C VAL A 129 27.01 -25.09 7.60
N TRP A 130 27.78 -25.04 6.53
CA TRP A 130 28.58 -26.15 6.01
C TRP A 130 30.07 -25.78 6.02
N LYS A 131 30.93 -26.77 6.22
CA LYS A 131 32.39 -26.65 6.16
C LYS A 131 32.89 -27.42 4.94
N GLY A 132 33.65 -26.77 4.08
CA GLY A 132 34.44 -27.41 3.03
C GLY A 132 35.93 -27.36 3.31
N GLU A 133 36.71 -27.66 2.28
CA GLU A 133 38.18 -27.56 2.30
C GLU A 133 38.62 -26.09 2.28
N ASN A 134 37.83 -25.22 1.63
CA ASN A 134 38.19 -23.82 1.38
C ASN A 134 37.51 -22.78 2.30
N GLY A 135 36.76 -23.21 3.30
CA GLY A 135 36.10 -22.36 4.29
C GLY A 135 34.71 -22.82 4.71
N LEU A 136 33.88 -21.85 5.14
CA LEU A 136 32.48 -22.06 5.49
C LEU A 136 31.57 -21.61 4.34
N TYR A 137 30.52 -22.38 4.10
CA TYR A 137 29.43 -22.08 3.18
C TYR A 137 28.14 -21.89 4.00
N ILE A 138 27.41 -20.82 3.72
CA ILE A 138 26.16 -20.48 4.42
C ILE A 138 25.02 -20.56 3.42
N ILE A 139 23.97 -21.29 3.76
CA ILE A 139 22.82 -21.52 2.88
C ILE A 139 21.56 -21.11 3.62
N ASN A 140 20.84 -20.11 3.08
CA ASN A 140 19.54 -19.73 3.62
C ASN A 140 18.44 -20.49 2.87
N GLU A 141 17.58 -21.18 3.62
CA GLU A 141 16.34 -21.77 3.13
C GLU A 141 15.15 -20.98 3.68
N LEU A 142 14.35 -20.43 2.75
CA LEU A 142 13.21 -19.56 3.04
C LEU A 142 12.08 -19.75 2.00
N PRO A 143 10.84 -19.36 2.29
CA PRO A 143 9.75 -19.38 1.31
C PRO A 143 10.06 -18.54 0.07
N LEU A 144 9.68 -19.04 -1.12
CA LEU A 144 10.00 -18.40 -2.40
C LEU A 144 9.59 -16.92 -2.45
N GLU A 145 8.37 -16.58 -2.05
CA GLU A 145 7.86 -15.20 -2.16
C GLU A 145 8.62 -14.22 -1.25
N GLU A 146 9.13 -14.68 -0.10
CA GLU A 146 10.00 -13.87 0.76
C GLU A 146 11.36 -13.61 0.12
N TYR A 147 11.94 -14.64 -0.51
CA TYR A 147 13.13 -14.49 -1.33
C TYR A 147 12.89 -13.52 -2.51
N ILE A 148 11.76 -13.60 -3.20
CA ILE A 148 11.44 -12.69 -4.32
C ILE A 148 11.30 -11.24 -3.85
N ARG A 149 10.63 -10.97 -2.72
CA ARG A 149 10.58 -9.64 -2.09
C ARG A 149 11.98 -9.08 -1.85
N ASP A 150 12.84 -9.87 -1.21
CA ASP A 150 14.18 -9.45 -0.83
C ASP A 150 15.13 -9.29 -2.05
N VAL A 151 14.94 -10.07 -3.12
CA VAL A 151 15.62 -9.90 -4.42
C VAL A 151 15.17 -8.64 -5.12
N VAL A 152 13.87 -8.41 -5.28
CA VAL A 152 13.34 -7.20 -5.94
C VAL A 152 13.86 -5.94 -5.23
N ALA A 153 13.95 -5.97 -3.90
CA ALA A 153 14.47 -4.86 -3.09
C ALA A 153 16.01 -4.67 -3.14
N ALA A 154 16.74 -5.65 -3.66
CA ALA A 154 18.16 -5.51 -3.99
C ALA A 154 18.39 -5.15 -5.47
N GLU A 155 17.49 -5.57 -6.36
CA GLU A 155 17.62 -5.46 -7.82
C GLU A 155 17.03 -4.19 -8.42
N ILE A 156 16.06 -3.53 -7.78
CA ILE A 156 15.54 -2.21 -8.18
C ILE A 156 15.32 -1.29 -6.98
N VAL A 157 14.91 -0.04 -7.24
CA VAL A 157 14.62 0.97 -6.20
C VAL A 157 13.11 1.00 -5.96
N PRO A 158 12.61 1.02 -4.71
CA PRO A 158 11.17 1.01 -4.42
C PRO A 158 10.36 2.12 -5.11
N ASP A 159 10.97 3.29 -5.31
CA ASP A 159 10.33 4.47 -5.95
C ASP A 159 10.04 4.29 -7.45
N TRP A 160 10.51 3.20 -8.07
CA TRP A 160 10.19 2.88 -9.46
C TRP A 160 8.68 2.64 -9.65
N ASP A 161 8.24 2.72 -10.90
CA ASP A 161 6.85 2.48 -11.28
C ASP A 161 6.36 1.10 -10.80
N MET A 162 5.09 1.02 -10.38
CA MET A 162 4.53 -0.21 -9.82
C MET A 162 4.54 -1.37 -10.81
N GLU A 163 4.35 -1.10 -12.11
CA GLU A 163 4.41 -2.16 -13.12
C GLU A 163 5.85 -2.62 -13.40
N ALA A 164 6.85 -1.75 -13.18
CA ALA A 164 8.26 -2.15 -13.19
C ALA A 164 8.62 -3.02 -11.97
N LEU A 165 8.09 -2.69 -10.78
CA LEU A 165 8.25 -3.54 -9.58
C LEU A 165 7.64 -4.93 -9.78
N LYS A 166 6.43 -5.00 -10.33
CA LYS A 166 5.74 -6.25 -10.68
C LYS A 166 6.49 -7.05 -11.74
N ALA A 167 6.94 -6.42 -12.82
CA ALA A 167 7.70 -7.08 -13.87
C ALA A 167 9.00 -7.70 -13.32
N GLN A 168 9.73 -6.97 -12.46
CA GLN A 168 10.92 -7.51 -11.79
C GLN A 168 10.57 -8.68 -10.87
N ALA A 169 9.44 -8.66 -10.15
CA ALA A 169 8.99 -9.78 -9.33
C ALA A 169 8.72 -11.05 -10.16
N VAL A 170 7.95 -10.94 -11.25
CA VAL A 170 7.62 -12.05 -12.17
C VAL A 170 8.88 -12.63 -12.82
N VAL A 171 9.76 -11.77 -13.34
CA VAL A 171 11.04 -12.19 -13.93
C VAL A 171 11.91 -12.91 -12.89
N SER A 172 12.03 -12.34 -11.69
CA SER A 172 12.83 -12.92 -10.60
C SER A 172 12.29 -14.27 -10.16
N ARG A 173 10.97 -14.41 -10.02
CA ARG A 173 10.30 -15.67 -9.66
C ARG A 173 10.51 -16.75 -10.71
N THR A 174 10.40 -16.36 -11.98
CA THR A 174 10.63 -17.25 -13.13
C THR A 174 12.07 -17.80 -13.10
N TYR A 175 13.06 -16.92 -12.97
CA TYR A 175 14.47 -17.32 -12.93
C TYR A 175 14.78 -18.22 -11.73
N ALA A 176 14.29 -17.86 -10.55
CA ALA A 176 14.47 -18.61 -9.31
C ALA A 176 13.89 -20.05 -9.39
N LEU A 177 12.69 -20.19 -9.95
CA LEU A 177 12.06 -21.50 -10.18
C LEU A 177 12.78 -22.30 -11.27
N TYR A 178 13.33 -21.65 -12.30
CA TYR A 178 14.12 -22.32 -13.33
C TYR A 178 15.39 -22.91 -12.72
N GLN A 179 16.14 -22.12 -11.95
CA GLN A 179 17.35 -22.60 -11.27
C GLN A 179 17.06 -23.71 -10.24
N LYS A 180 15.96 -23.59 -9.47
CA LYS A 180 15.48 -24.68 -8.60
C LYS A 180 15.17 -25.96 -9.39
N THR A 181 14.58 -25.85 -10.57
CA THR A 181 14.26 -27.01 -11.42
C THR A 181 15.52 -27.65 -12.01
N MET A 182 16.48 -26.85 -12.48
CA MET A 182 17.74 -27.35 -13.07
C MET A 182 18.68 -27.96 -12.01
N ASN A 183 18.77 -27.35 -10.82
CA ASN A 183 19.68 -27.80 -9.77
C ASN A 183 19.05 -28.86 -8.84
N GLY A 184 17.73 -28.99 -8.79
CA GLY A 184 17.03 -30.09 -8.13
C GLY A 184 17.43 -30.27 -6.66
N ASN A 185 17.83 -31.49 -6.28
CA ASN A 185 18.28 -31.83 -4.93
C ASN A 185 19.73 -31.38 -4.61
N SER A 186 20.28 -30.42 -5.35
CA SER A 186 21.58 -29.82 -5.03
C SER A 186 21.56 -29.15 -3.66
N LEU A 187 22.76 -28.99 -3.08
CA LEU A 187 22.98 -28.34 -1.79
C LEU A 187 22.32 -26.95 -1.69
N TYR A 188 22.36 -26.21 -2.79
CA TYR A 188 21.68 -24.92 -3.00
C TYR A 188 21.08 -24.88 -4.41
N HIS A 189 20.04 -24.07 -4.62
CA HIS A 189 19.42 -23.87 -5.92
C HIS A 189 20.06 -22.72 -6.71
N LEU A 190 20.60 -21.70 -6.02
CA LEU A 190 21.26 -20.53 -6.61
C LEU A 190 22.19 -19.84 -5.59
N ALA A 191 22.93 -18.80 -6.03
CA ALA A 191 23.84 -18.03 -5.19
C ALA A 191 23.41 -16.54 -5.09
N SER A 192 23.63 -15.91 -3.93
CA SER A 192 23.08 -14.59 -3.54
C SER A 192 23.66 -13.35 -4.25
N SER A 193 24.37 -13.52 -5.37
CA SER A 193 25.12 -12.46 -6.07
C SER A 193 24.79 -12.44 -7.57
N VAL A 194 25.45 -11.56 -8.32
CA VAL A 194 25.33 -11.47 -9.79
C VAL A 194 25.60 -12.75 -10.58
N LEU A 195 26.11 -13.81 -9.94
CA LEU A 195 26.13 -15.16 -10.54
C LEU A 195 24.72 -15.69 -10.87
N HIS A 196 23.71 -15.22 -10.15
CA HIS A 196 22.30 -15.56 -10.37
C HIS A 196 21.44 -14.31 -10.18
N GLN A 197 21.17 -13.93 -8.93
CA GLN A 197 20.35 -12.77 -8.56
C GLN A 197 20.87 -12.18 -7.24
N VAL A 198 20.85 -10.86 -7.10
CA VAL A 198 21.34 -10.22 -5.88
C VAL A 198 20.32 -10.41 -4.75
N TYR A 199 20.75 -11.06 -3.66
CA TYR A 199 19.92 -11.32 -2.48
C TYR A 199 20.63 -10.86 -1.20
N LYS A 200 20.07 -9.85 -0.53
CA LYS A 200 20.68 -9.20 0.65
C LYS A 200 19.91 -9.40 1.96
N GLY A 201 19.05 -10.42 2.00
CA GLY A 201 18.21 -10.69 3.16
C GLY A 201 17.08 -9.67 3.34
N LYS A 202 16.50 -9.68 4.54
CA LYS A 202 15.17 -9.12 4.84
C LYS A 202 15.07 -7.63 4.51
N ASN A 203 14.14 -7.26 3.61
CA ASN A 203 13.83 -5.87 3.30
C ASN A 203 12.31 -5.58 3.44
N PRO A 204 11.89 -4.72 4.40
CA PRO A 204 10.48 -4.52 4.73
C PRO A 204 9.74 -3.49 3.85
N ASP A 205 10.15 -3.30 2.59
CA ASP A 205 9.51 -2.31 1.71
C ASP A 205 8.09 -2.74 1.30
N MET A 206 7.10 -1.87 1.56
CA MET A 206 5.68 -2.15 1.32
C MET A 206 5.26 -2.06 -0.15
N ARG A 207 5.92 -1.24 -0.98
CA ARG A 207 5.64 -1.17 -2.43
C ARG A 207 6.09 -2.47 -3.10
N ILE A 208 7.25 -2.96 -2.72
CA ILE A 208 7.82 -4.21 -3.22
C ILE A 208 7.02 -5.41 -2.70
N THR A 209 6.68 -5.43 -1.41
CA THR A 209 5.83 -6.48 -0.82
C THR A 209 4.49 -6.58 -1.55
N TYR A 210 3.86 -5.43 -1.86
CA TYR A 210 2.65 -5.40 -2.69
C TYR A 210 2.90 -5.88 -4.12
N ALA A 211 3.95 -5.44 -4.80
CA ALA A 211 4.25 -5.85 -6.18
C ALA A 211 4.47 -7.37 -6.31
N VAL A 212 5.14 -7.98 -5.33
CA VAL A 212 5.36 -9.43 -5.24
C VAL A 212 4.04 -10.15 -4.95
N SER A 213 3.27 -9.69 -3.97
CA SER A 213 1.96 -10.29 -3.63
C SER A 213 0.93 -10.15 -4.75
N ALA A 214 0.94 -9.04 -5.50
CA ALA A 214 0.03 -8.77 -6.61
C ALA A 214 0.37 -9.60 -7.85
N THR A 215 1.57 -10.19 -7.91
CA THR A 215 2.02 -11.10 -8.97
C THR A 215 2.28 -12.51 -8.44
N ASN A 216 1.72 -12.87 -7.28
CA ASN A 216 2.01 -14.12 -6.60
C ASN A 216 1.73 -15.34 -7.52
N GLY A 217 2.73 -16.19 -7.72
CA GLY A 217 2.66 -17.34 -8.63
C GLY A 217 2.74 -17.01 -10.13
N GLU A 218 2.76 -15.74 -10.54
CA GLU A 218 2.96 -15.37 -11.94
C GLU A 218 4.41 -15.63 -12.39
N VAL A 219 4.55 -16.28 -13.54
CA VAL A 219 5.82 -16.70 -14.15
C VAL A 219 5.76 -16.58 -15.68
N LEU A 220 6.92 -16.39 -16.31
CA LEU A 220 7.04 -16.38 -17.76
C LEU A 220 7.27 -17.79 -18.30
N THR A 221 6.56 -18.15 -19.38
CA THR A 221 6.71 -19.44 -20.05
C THR A 221 6.83 -19.28 -21.56
N PHE A 222 7.46 -20.26 -22.21
CA PHE A 222 7.51 -20.39 -23.66
C PHE A 222 7.09 -21.82 -24.01
N ASN A 223 6.09 -21.97 -24.87
CA ASN A 223 5.44 -23.26 -25.18
C ASN A 223 5.04 -24.05 -23.91
N GLY A 224 4.49 -23.36 -22.90
CA GLY A 224 4.07 -23.95 -21.61
C GLY A 224 5.22 -24.37 -20.67
N THR A 225 6.48 -24.20 -21.08
CA THR A 225 7.66 -24.51 -20.25
C THR A 225 8.24 -23.23 -19.64
N LEU A 226 8.70 -23.30 -18.40
CA LEU A 226 9.34 -22.18 -17.69
C LEU A 226 10.60 -21.71 -18.42
N ILE A 227 10.79 -20.39 -18.56
CA ILE A 227 11.95 -19.83 -19.27
C ILE A 227 13.12 -19.50 -18.34
N GLU A 228 14.32 -19.44 -18.89
CA GLU A 228 15.51 -18.90 -18.21
C GLU A 228 15.47 -17.36 -18.33
N ALA A 229 14.80 -16.71 -17.36
CA ALA A 229 14.44 -15.30 -17.44
C ALA A 229 15.60 -14.35 -17.05
N PHE A 230 16.55 -14.14 -17.95
CA PHE A 230 17.64 -13.19 -17.76
C PHE A 230 17.17 -11.72 -17.77
N TYR A 231 17.75 -10.89 -16.89
CA TYR A 231 17.54 -9.44 -16.83
C TYR A 231 18.85 -8.71 -16.52
N HIS A 232 18.90 -7.40 -16.79
CA HIS A 232 20.08 -6.56 -16.52
C HIS A 232 19.67 -5.09 -16.37
N SER A 233 20.53 -4.27 -15.75
CA SER A 233 20.16 -2.95 -15.23
C SER A 233 19.89 -1.87 -16.29
N THR A 234 20.50 -1.95 -17.46
CA THR A 234 20.43 -0.96 -18.57
C THR A 234 21.02 -1.68 -19.79
N CYS A 235 20.48 -1.55 -21.00
CA CYS A 235 21.03 -2.23 -22.19
C CYS A 235 21.90 -1.34 -23.09
N GLY A 236 21.86 -0.01 -22.91
CA GLY A 236 22.59 0.95 -23.72
C GLY A 236 21.96 1.13 -25.12
N GLY A 237 20.63 1.22 -25.19
CA GLY A 237 19.87 1.44 -26.42
C GLY A 237 19.27 0.17 -27.02
N LYS A 238 19.95 -0.98 -26.90
CA LYS A 238 19.51 -2.25 -27.50
C LYS A 238 19.90 -3.48 -26.67
N THR A 239 19.00 -4.45 -26.54
CA THR A 239 19.31 -5.74 -25.89
C THR A 239 20.17 -6.63 -26.81
N GLU A 240 20.97 -7.53 -26.24
CA GLU A 240 21.90 -8.38 -26.99
C GLU A 240 21.36 -9.81 -27.14
N TYR A 241 21.81 -10.52 -28.18
CA TYR A 241 21.50 -11.93 -28.37
C TYR A 241 22.22 -12.82 -27.34
N PRO A 242 21.52 -13.74 -26.64
CA PRO A 242 22.14 -14.63 -25.66
C PRO A 242 23.31 -15.46 -26.17
N GLU A 243 23.29 -15.86 -27.45
CA GLU A 243 24.37 -16.61 -28.08
C GLU A 243 25.70 -15.81 -28.13
N GLU A 244 25.66 -14.49 -28.21
CA GLU A 244 26.85 -13.63 -28.19
C GLU A 244 27.35 -13.36 -26.74
N VAL A 245 26.51 -13.60 -25.72
CA VAL A 245 26.85 -13.37 -24.29
C VAL A 245 27.21 -14.66 -23.55
N PHE A 246 26.42 -15.72 -23.77
CA PHE A 246 26.46 -16.99 -23.04
C PHE A 246 26.81 -18.20 -23.93
N GLY A 247 26.95 -18.03 -25.25
CA GLY A 247 27.24 -19.13 -26.19
C GLY A 247 26.05 -20.07 -26.46
N LYS A 248 24.85 -19.76 -25.95
CA LYS A 248 23.62 -20.55 -26.09
C LYS A 248 22.49 -19.65 -26.57
N SER A 249 21.82 -20.01 -27.67
CA SER A 249 20.66 -19.27 -28.19
C SER A 249 19.37 -19.72 -27.48
N TYR A 250 18.41 -18.81 -27.37
CA TYR A 250 17.09 -19.08 -26.79
C TYR A 250 16.01 -18.51 -27.73
N PRO A 251 14.92 -19.27 -28.03
CA PRO A 251 13.92 -18.81 -29.01
C PRO A 251 13.13 -17.59 -28.52
N TYR A 252 12.94 -17.45 -27.21
CA TYR A 252 12.18 -16.38 -26.56
C TYR A 252 13.00 -15.12 -26.22
N LEU A 253 14.32 -15.13 -26.43
CA LEU A 253 15.19 -13.97 -26.19
C LEU A 253 15.72 -13.46 -27.53
N LYS A 254 15.28 -12.25 -27.90
CA LYS A 254 15.70 -11.57 -29.12
C LYS A 254 16.20 -10.17 -28.78
N SER A 255 17.11 -9.67 -29.62
CA SER A 255 17.52 -8.27 -29.57
C SER A 255 16.34 -7.36 -29.92
N ILE A 256 16.06 -6.38 -29.05
CA ILE A 256 15.03 -5.35 -29.21
C ILE A 256 15.63 -3.98 -28.85
N GLU A 257 15.16 -2.94 -29.52
CA GLU A 257 15.48 -1.55 -29.15
C GLU A 257 14.79 -1.18 -27.83
N SER A 258 15.44 -0.32 -27.03
CA SER A 258 14.95 0.12 -25.72
C SER A 258 15.59 1.45 -25.33
N SER A 259 14.78 2.49 -25.13
CA SER A 259 15.27 3.78 -24.62
C SER A 259 15.83 3.61 -23.22
N CYS A 260 17.14 3.83 -23.10
CA CYS A 260 17.91 3.73 -21.86
C CYS A 260 18.44 5.10 -21.41
N ASP A 261 18.05 6.16 -22.10
CA ASP A 261 18.73 7.46 -22.09
C ASP A 261 18.56 8.20 -20.76
N LEU A 262 17.45 7.92 -20.06
CA LEU A 262 17.13 8.40 -18.72
C LEU A 262 17.89 7.67 -17.60
N SER A 263 18.59 6.57 -17.90
CA SER A 263 19.40 5.87 -16.90
C SER A 263 20.64 6.70 -16.55
N PRO A 264 20.90 7.02 -15.25
CA PRO A 264 22.13 7.72 -14.84
C PRO A 264 23.39 6.87 -15.05
N TYR A 265 23.23 5.64 -15.53
CA TYR A 265 24.28 4.71 -15.88
C TYR A 265 24.41 4.49 -17.39
N SER A 266 23.72 5.24 -18.24
CA SER A 266 23.69 5.02 -19.71
C SER A 266 25.07 5.11 -20.36
N VAL A 267 25.94 6.00 -19.88
CA VAL A 267 27.30 6.28 -20.39
C VAL A 267 28.36 6.06 -19.30
N TRP A 268 29.56 5.63 -19.67
CA TRP A 268 30.72 5.51 -18.79
C TRP A 268 32.04 5.73 -19.55
N GLU A 269 33.06 6.21 -18.83
CA GLU A 269 34.43 6.36 -19.36
C GLU A 269 35.45 5.76 -18.39
N ARG A 270 36.45 5.04 -18.90
CA ARG A 270 37.52 4.41 -18.12
C ARG A 270 38.84 4.48 -18.87
N SER A 271 39.82 5.20 -18.33
CA SER A 271 41.23 5.03 -18.73
C SER A 271 41.83 3.84 -17.99
N ILE A 272 42.55 2.96 -18.70
CA ILE A 272 43.26 1.81 -18.15
C ILE A 272 44.66 1.79 -18.78
N ARG A 273 45.71 1.76 -17.95
CA ARG A 273 47.10 1.75 -18.44
C ARG A 273 47.47 0.43 -19.12
N LEU A 274 48.39 0.48 -20.08
CA LEU A 274 48.81 -0.71 -20.83
C LEU A 274 49.50 -1.77 -19.95
N ASP A 275 50.24 -1.36 -18.92
CA ASP A 275 50.87 -2.27 -17.96
C ASP A 275 49.85 -3.04 -17.11
N GLU A 276 48.75 -2.38 -16.71
CA GLU A 276 47.64 -3.02 -16.02
C GLU A 276 46.86 -3.98 -16.91
N ILE A 277 46.65 -3.63 -18.19
CA ILE A 277 46.02 -4.53 -19.17
C ILE A 277 46.92 -5.74 -19.41
N ALA A 278 48.23 -5.54 -19.59
CA ALA A 278 49.21 -6.60 -19.75
C ALA A 278 49.18 -7.58 -18.55
N LYS A 279 49.17 -7.04 -17.33
CA LYS A 279 49.08 -7.84 -16.09
C LYS A 279 47.75 -8.61 -15.96
N ALA A 280 46.63 -8.01 -16.37
CA ALA A 280 45.32 -8.64 -16.28
C ALA A 280 45.10 -9.73 -17.35
N THR A 281 45.61 -9.51 -18.56
CA THR A 281 45.44 -10.43 -19.71
C THR A 281 46.53 -11.48 -19.84
N GLY A 282 47.68 -11.29 -19.19
CA GLY A 282 48.88 -12.12 -19.37
C GLY A 282 49.69 -11.79 -20.64
N ILE A 283 49.32 -10.75 -21.39
CA ILE A 283 49.99 -10.36 -22.64
C ILE A 283 51.02 -9.26 -22.33
N ALA A 284 52.32 -9.60 -22.32
CA ALA A 284 53.39 -8.63 -22.12
C ALA A 284 53.63 -7.78 -23.40
N GLY A 285 54.19 -6.57 -23.23
CA GLY A 285 54.66 -5.75 -24.36
C GLY A 285 53.55 -5.21 -25.27
N ILE A 286 52.34 -4.97 -24.74
CA ILE A 286 51.25 -4.36 -25.51
C ILE A 286 51.65 -2.96 -25.95
N GLN A 287 51.61 -2.69 -27.26
CA GLN A 287 51.80 -1.37 -27.84
C GLN A 287 50.47 -0.66 -28.11
N ASP A 288 49.46 -1.43 -28.53
CA ASP A 288 48.20 -0.93 -29.06
C ASP A 288 47.07 -1.96 -28.94
N ILE A 289 45.82 -1.49 -28.86
CA ILE A 289 44.61 -2.31 -28.79
C ILE A 289 43.54 -1.66 -29.68
N SER A 290 43.01 -2.42 -30.64
CA SER A 290 41.96 -1.94 -31.55
C SER A 290 40.78 -2.91 -31.64
N VAL A 291 39.62 -2.41 -32.07
CA VAL A 291 38.43 -3.23 -32.30
C VAL A 291 38.58 -3.98 -33.63
N LYS A 292 38.45 -5.31 -33.60
CA LYS A 292 38.53 -6.15 -34.80
C LYS A 292 37.15 -6.41 -35.42
N SER A 293 36.14 -6.66 -34.61
CA SER A 293 34.80 -7.00 -35.08
C SER A 293 33.72 -6.68 -34.05
N PHE A 294 32.48 -6.55 -34.53
CA PHE A 294 31.30 -6.25 -33.74
C PHE A 294 30.28 -7.42 -33.79
N THR A 295 29.36 -7.46 -32.82
CA THR A 295 28.15 -8.30 -32.86
C THR A 295 27.11 -7.71 -33.81
N SER A 296 26.05 -8.44 -34.12
CA SER A 296 24.92 -7.94 -34.92
C SER A 296 24.14 -6.78 -34.27
N THR A 297 24.44 -6.47 -33.00
CA THR A 297 23.88 -5.34 -32.25
C THR A 297 24.91 -4.21 -32.02
N ASN A 298 26.01 -4.23 -32.79
CA ASN A 298 27.11 -3.25 -32.75
C ASN A 298 27.92 -3.19 -31.45
N ARG A 299 27.92 -4.26 -30.62
CA ARG A 299 28.84 -4.37 -29.47
C ARG A 299 30.19 -4.92 -29.92
N VAL A 300 31.28 -4.58 -29.24
CA VAL A 300 32.61 -5.10 -29.56
C VAL A 300 32.62 -6.61 -29.31
N ARG A 301 32.93 -7.40 -30.34
CA ARG A 301 32.99 -8.86 -30.28
C ARG A 301 34.42 -9.34 -30.07
N GLN A 302 35.36 -8.80 -30.86
CA GLN A 302 36.78 -9.15 -30.78
C GLN A 302 37.67 -7.90 -30.76
N LEU A 303 38.73 -7.99 -29.96
CA LEU A 303 39.81 -7.03 -29.88
C LEU A 303 41.07 -7.60 -30.54
N SER A 304 41.85 -6.73 -31.15
CA SER A 304 43.17 -6.99 -31.70
C SER A 304 44.20 -6.31 -30.81
N ILE A 305 45.01 -7.11 -30.10
CA ILE A 305 46.03 -6.65 -29.16
C ILE A 305 47.38 -6.81 -29.84
N ARG A 306 48.05 -5.68 -30.14
CA ARG A 306 49.33 -5.66 -30.85
C ARG A 306 50.49 -5.53 -29.88
N THR A 307 51.45 -6.45 -29.99
CA THR A 307 52.77 -6.38 -29.35
C THR A 307 53.84 -6.12 -30.41
N GLU A 308 55.12 -6.02 -30.00
CA GLU A 308 56.26 -5.86 -30.94
C GLU A 308 56.38 -6.98 -31.98
N SER A 309 56.01 -8.21 -31.61
CA SER A 309 56.28 -9.41 -32.43
C SER A 309 55.02 -10.12 -32.93
N VAL A 310 53.89 -10.02 -32.22
CA VAL A 310 52.64 -10.73 -32.54
C VAL A 310 51.41 -9.85 -32.32
N THR A 311 50.39 -10.04 -33.15
CA THR A 311 49.04 -9.52 -32.90
C THR A 311 48.12 -10.65 -32.43
N THR A 312 47.60 -10.55 -31.21
CA THR A 312 46.71 -11.53 -30.59
C THR A 312 45.26 -11.09 -30.70
N ILE A 313 44.37 -12.02 -31.06
CA ILE A 313 42.93 -11.76 -31.13
C ILE A 313 42.28 -12.32 -29.86
N MET A 314 41.51 -11.48 -29.15
CA MET A 314 40.82 -11.87 -27.91
C MET A 314 39.34 -11.49 -28.01
N ASN A 315 38.43 -12.33 -27.50
CA ASN A 315 37.02 -11.95 -27.43
C ASN A 315 36.83 -10.85 -26.38
N ALA A 316 35.94 -9.90 -26.63
CA ALA A 316 35.70 -8.79 -25.71
C ALA A 316 35.19 -9.26 -24.34
N THR A 317 34.42 -10.35 -24.29
CA THR A 317 33.93 -10.96 -23.05
C THR A 317 35.06 -11.51 -22.19
N ASP A 318 36.06 -12.17 -22.79
CA ASP A 318 37.24 -12.70 -22.09
C ASP A 318 38.14 -11.57 -21.60
N PHE A 319 38.38 -10.56 -22.43
CA PHE A 319 39.11 -9.34 -22.07
C PHE A 319 38.44 -8.58 -20.91
N ARG A 320 37.11 -8.46 -20.95
CA ARG A 320 36.29 -7.86 -19.88
C ARG A 320 36.35 -8.66 -18.59
N LYS A 321 36.36 -9.99 -18.67
CA LYS A 321 36.52 -10.91 -17.53
C LYS A 321 37.91 -10.78 -16.89
N ALA A 322 38.96 -10.68 -17.70
CA ALA A 322 40.34 -10.49 -17.26
C ALA A 322 40.55 -9.16 -16.52
N LEU A 323 40.04 -8.05 -17.07
CA LEU A 323 40.10 -6.73 -16.42
C LEU A 323 39.15 -6.57 -15.21
N GLY A 324 38.09 -7.37 -15.16
CA GLY A 324 37.06 -7.31 -14.14
C GLY A 324 35.93 -6.31 -14.44
N TRP A 325 34.71 -6.70 -14.06
CA TRP A 325 33.44 -6.03 -14.38
C TRP A 325 33.26 -4.61 -13.84
N SER A 326 34.17 -4.15 -12.97
CA SER A 326 34.22 -2.77 -12.46
C SER A 326 35.10 -1.85 -13.32
N ARG A 327 36.15 -2.40 -13.95
CA ARG A 327 37.11 -1.69 -14.80
C ARG A 327 36.61 -1.57 -16.23
N LEU A 328 35.97 -2.61 -16.76
CA LEU A 328 35.32 -2.61 -18.07
C LEU A 328 33.82 -2.97 -17.92
N PRO A 329 32.92 -1.98 -17.76
CA PRO A 329 31.53 -2.23 -17.38
C PRO A 329 30.69 -3.02 -18.40
N SER A 330 30.95 -2.89 -19.70
CA SER A 330 30.21 -3.56 -20.78
C SER A 330 31.15 -3.91 -21.95
N THR A 331 30.63 -4.59 -22.99
CA THR A 331 31.30 -4.76 -24.30
C THR A 331 30.84 -3.74 -25.35
N ASN A 332 29.96 -2.81 -24.97
CA ASN A 332 29.52 -1.72 -25.84
C ASN A 332 30.35 -0.47 -25.55
N PHE A 333 31.48 -0.33 -26.25
CA PHE A 333 32.41 0.79 -26.09
C PHE A 333 33.19 1.08 -27.38
N THR A 334 33.70 2.31 -27.48
CA THR A 334 34.81 2.70 -28.35
C THR A 334 36.12 2.68 -27.56
N ILE A 335 37.23 2.63 -28.30
CA ILE A 335 38.60 2.68 -27.78
C ILE A 335 39.28 3.93 -28.35
N THR A 336 40.05 4.65 -27.54
CA THR A 336 40.98 5.69 -27.97
C THR A 336 42.31 5.52 -27.24
N ARG A 337 43.44 5.58 -27.96
CA ARG A 337 44.78 5.53 -27.36
C ARG A 337 45.09 6.86 -26.67
N VAL A 338 45.58 6.81 -25.44
CA VAL A 338 46.03 7.95 -24.63
C VAL A 338 47.38 7.62 -24.03
N ASP A 339 48.33 8.55 -23.98
CA ASP A 339 49.72 8.41 -23.49
C ASP A 339 50.18 6.99 -23.06
N ASP A 340 49.93 6.59 -21.80
CA ASP A 340 50.33 5.31 -21.20
C ASP A 340 49.22 4.23 -21.15
N GLY A 341 48.06 4.49 -21.76
CA GLY A 341 46.87 3.62 -21.65
C GLY A 341 45.90 3.63 -22.83
N ILE A 342 44.72 3.08 -22.55
CA ILE A 342 43.56 3.05 -23.43
C ILE A 342 42.39 3.69 -22.70
N LEU A 343 41.78 4.69 -23.34
CA LEU A 343 40.49 5.25 -22.95
C LEU A 343 39.38 4.42 -23.55
N PHE A 344 38.57 3.81 -22.70
CA PHE A 344 37.34 3.11 -23.07
C PHE A 344 36.16 4.03 -22.77
N GLN A 345 35.43 4.44 -23.81
CA GLN A 345 34.19 5.20 -23.68
C GLN A 345 33.04 4.30 -24.10
N GLY A 346 32.05 4.08 -23.24
CA GLY A 346 31.04 3.07 -23.51
C GLY A 346 29.65 3.36 -22.99
N TRP A 347 28.71 2.61 -23.54
CA TRP A 347 27.31 2.61 -23.15
C TRP A 347 27.03 1.35 -22.36
N ARG A 348 26.30 1.48 -21.25
CA ARG A 348 26.33 0.45 -20.23
C ARG A 348 25.31 -0.65 -20.47
N ALA A 349 25.83 -1.87 -20.60
CA ALA A 349 25.18 -3.10 -20.19
C ALA A 349 26.00 -3.75 -19.07
N LYS A 350 25.52 -3.66 -17.82
CA LYS A 350 26.24 -4.17 -16.64
C LYS A 350 25.32 -4.95 -15.69
N GLU A 351 25.83 -6.07 -15.19
CA GLU A 351 25.34 -6.75 -13.99
C GLU A 351 25.78 -5.98 -12.72
N LYS A 352 24.96 -5.99 -11.67
CA LYS A 352 25.10 -5.08 -10.52
C LYS A 352 26.30 -5.40 -9.62
N ILE A 353 27.35 -4.57 -9.69
CA ILE A 353 28.21 -4.33 -8.50
C ILE A 353 27.89 -2.94 -7.98
N ILE A 354 27.31 -2.88 -6.78
CA ILE A 354 26.94 -1.66 -6.05
C ILE A 354 28.06 -1.34 -5.06
N ARG A 355 28.78 -0.22 -5.27
CA ARG A 355 29.44 0.47 -4.15
C ARG A 355 28.48 1.54 -3.63
N LYS A 356 27.83 1.27 -2.51
CA LYS A 356 27.00 2.22 -1.77
C LYS A 356 27.90 2.91 -0.74
N PHE A 357 28.27 4.16 -0.97
CA PHE A 357 28.72 5.07 0.09
C PHE A 357 28.32 6.49 -0.29
N CYS A 358 27.19 6.93 0.27
CA CYS A 358 26.86 8.33 0.44
C CYS A 358 26.00 8.44 1.70
N LEU A 359 26.67 8.29 2.84
CA LEU A 359 26.13 8.71 4.13
C LEU A 359 26.18 10.25 4.15
N PHE A 360 25.09 10.89 3.75
CA PHE A 360 24.81 12.26 4.18
C PHE A 360 23.76 12.22 5.28
N SER A 361 24.24 12.14 6.52
CA SER A 361 23.47 12.58 7.68
C SER A 361 23.16 14.07 7.49
N ILE A 362 21.92 14.39 7.14
CA ILE A 362 21.45 15.78 7.15
C ILE A 362 21.07 16.10 8.60
N PRO A 363 21.74 17.06 9.27
CA PRO A 363 21.41 17.43 10.64
C PRO A 363 20.08 18.18 10.70
N ALA A 364 19.39 18.10 11.84
CA ALA A 364 18.08 18.70 12.05
C ALA A 364 18.13 20.25 12.06
N ARG A 365 17.54 20.86 11.02
CA ARG A 365 17.02 22.25 10.86
C ARG A 365 16.74 22.38 9.35
N GLN A 366 15.52 22.62 8.84
CA GLN A 366 14.56 23.67 9.17
C GLN A 366 13.17 23.27 8.62
N TYR A 367 12.09 23.52 9.37
CA TYR A 367 10.70 23.27 8.92
C TYR A 367 10.18 24.27 7.86
N SER A 368 11.04 25.10 7.25
CA SER A 368 10.66 26.13 6.28
C SER A 368 10.61 25.66 4.81
N CYS A 369 11.00 24.42 4.52
CA CYS A 369 11.15 23.89 3.16
C CYS A 369 10.50 22.50 2.98
N MET A 370 9.25 22.33 3.42
CA MET A 370 8.49 21.09 3.18
C MET A 370 7.86 21.06 1.78
N LYS A 371 8.09 19.97 1.07
CA LYS A 371 7.49 19.65 -0.23
C LYS A 371 6.28 18.74 -0.04
N THR A 372 5.33 18.80 -0.96
CA THR A 372 4.13 17.94 -0.93
C THR A 372 4.48 16.44 -1.04
N VAL A 373 5.60 16.10 -1.68
CA VAL A 373 6.13 14.72 -1.75
C VAL A 373 6.66 14.19 -0.41
N ASP A 374 6.95 15.07 0.55
CA ASP A 374 7.38 14.66 1.90
C ASP A 374 6.24 13.96 2.68
N PHE A 375 5.00 14.06 2.17
CA PHE A 375 3.79 13.44 2.73
C PHE A 375 3.21 12.40 1.77
N ASP A 376 4.06 11.82 0.92
CA ASP A 376 3.70 10.72 0.05
C ASP A 376 3.90 9.38 0.75
N TYR A 377 3.01 8.43 0.50
CA TYR A 377 3.14 7.05 0.93
C TYR A 377 2.36 6.15 -0.03
N PHE A 378 2.69 4.86 -0.07
CA PHE A 378 2.00 3.93 -0.95
C PHE A 378 0.67 3.47 -0.35
N LEU A 379 -0.43 3.81 -1.00
CA LEU A 379 -1.78 3.36 -0.64
C LEU A 379 -2.30 2.35 -1.68
N PRO A 380 -2.41 1.05 -1.34
CA PRO A 380 -3.04 0.05 -2.23
C PRO A 380 -4.50 0.39 -2.51
N GLU A 381 -4.94 0.28 -3.78
CA GLU A 381 -6.36 0.46 -4.11
C GLU A 381 -7.32 -0.54 -3.40
N PRO A 382 -6.98 -1.83 -3.22
CA PRO A 382 -7.91 -2.80 -2.60
C PRO A 382 -8.30 -2.48 -1.16
N ILE A 383 -7.50 -1.71 -0.42
CA ILE A 383 -7.81 -1.33 0.96
C ILE A 383 -8.61 -0.02 1.07
N ILE A 384 -8.92 0.64 -0.06
CA ILE A 384 -9.79 1.83 -0.08
C ILE A 384 -11.25 1.37 0.04
N ALA A 385 -11.93 1.79 1.12
CA ALA A 385 -13.29 1.36 1.40
C ALA A 385 -14.33 2.02 0.48
N ASN A 386 -14.94 1.22 -0.40
CA ASN A 386 -15.98 1.67 -1.34
C ASN A 386 -17.41 1.60 -0.77
N LYS A 387 -17.62 0.89 0.35
CA LYS A 387 -18.88 0.83 1.09
C LYS A 387 -18.60 0.83 2.60
N PRO A 388 -19.51 1.38 3.44
CA PRO A 388 -19.41 1.30 4.88
C PRO A 388 -19.55 -0.17 5.35
N LEU A 389 -19.07 -0.45 6.55
CA LEU A 389 -19.42 -1.71 7.23
C LEU A 389 -20.91 -1.73 7.55
N ARG A 390 -21.48 -2.95 7.58
CA ARG A 390 -22.88 -3.17 7.99
C ARG A 390 -23.15 -2.67 9.41
N GLU A 391 -22.16 -2.81 10.28
CA GLU A 391 -22.14 -2.28 11.64
C GLU A 391 -21.00 -1.26 11.75
N ARG A 392 -21.35 0.00 12.00
CA ARG A 392 -20.40 1.13 12.00
C ARG A 392 -19.30 1.00 13.05
N THR A 393 -19.66 0.47 14.22
CA THR A 393 -18.77 0.24 15.37
C THR A 393 -17.81 -0.93 15.21
N SER A 394 -18.04 -1.79 14.22
CA SER A 394 -17.19 -2.95 13.91
C SER A 394 -15.98 -2.55 13.03
N SER A 395 -15.75 -1.25 12.84
CA SER A 395 -14.51 -0.71 12.27
C SER A 395 -13.35 -0.89 13.25
N ARG A 396 -12.15 -1.02 12.70
CA ARG A 396 -10.92 -1.10 13.49
C ARG A 396 -10.54 0.29 13.98
N LEU A 397 -9.79 0.33 15.08
CA LEU A 397 -9.19 1.53 15.64
C LEU A 397 -7.69 1.29 15.77
N LEU A 398 -6.86 2.09 15.11
CA LEU A 398 -5.43 2.16 15.40
C LEU A 398 -5.21 3.29 16.41
N VAL A 399 -4.64 2.99 17.57
CA VAL A 399 -4.29 4.02 18.55
C VAL A 399 -2.81 4.32 18.41
N LEU A 400 -2.47 5.60 18.21
CA LEU A 400 -1.11 6.13 18.24
C LEU A 400 -0.96 7.01 19.47
N HIS A 401 -0.05 6.61 20.36
CA HIS A 401 0.37 7.40 21.50
C HIS A 401 1.50 8.37 21.12
N ARG A 402 1.60 9.51 21.81
CA ARG A 402 2.69 10.49 21.63
C ARG A 402 4.12 9.93 21.77
N ASP A 403 4.29 8.80 22.46
CA ASP A 403 5.58 8.09 22.58
C ASP A 403 5.91 7.19 21.37
N SER A 404 5.05 7.17 20.35
CA SER A 404 5.09 6.30 19.16
C SER A 404 4.57 4.88 19.36
N THR A 405 4.01 4.53 20.53
CA THR A 405 3.37 3.22 20.75
C THR A 405 2.13 3.09 19.87
N LEU A 406 1.97 1.92 19.23
CA LEU A 406 0.80 1.57 18.42
C LEU A 406 -0.02 0.46 19.09
N GLU A 407 -1.34 0.62 19.13
CA GLU A 407 -2.26 -0.43 19.54
C GLU A 407 -3.32 -0.71 18.48
N HIS A 408 -3.63 -2.00 18.29
CA HIS A 408 -4.70 -2.45 17.40
C HIS A 408 -5.94 -2.77 18.21
N ARG A 409 -7.00 -1.99 18.00
CA ARG A 409 -8.27 -2.04 18.73
C ARG A 409 -9.47 -2.08 17.78
N THR A 410 -10.67 -2.17 18.34
CA THR A 410 -11.95 -1.93 17.67
C THR A 410 -12.48 -0.54 18.02
N PHE A 411 -13.39 0.03 17.21
CA PHE A 411 -13.95 1.34 17.52
C PHE A 411 -14.80 1.35 18.81
N LEU A 412 -15.34 0.18 19.21
CA LEU A 412 -16.01 -0.02 20.50
C LEU A 412 -15.09 0.21 21.71
N ASP A 413 -13.76 0.09 21.54
CA ASP A 413 -12.79 0.30 22.61
C ASP A 413 -12.52 1.80 22.90
N LEU A 414 -12.97 2.73 22.03
CA LEU A 414 -12.77 4.18 22.19
C LEU A 414 -13.10 4.72 23.60
N PRO A 415 -14.20 4.32 24.29
CA PRO A 415 -14.51 4.82 25.63
C PRO A 415 -13.49 4.42 26.69
N SER A 416 -12.63 3.41 26.45
CA SER A 416 -11.55 3.05 27.38
C SER A 416 -10.48 4.15 27.44
N TYR A 417 -10.21 4.82 26.33
CA TYR A 417 -9.21 5.87 26.17
C TYR A 417 -9.67 7.28 26.61
N LEU A 418 -10.92 7.44 27.03
CA LEU A 418 -11.50 8.72 27.49
C LEU A 418 -11.67 8.74 29.03
N GLU A 419 -11.50 9.89 29.67
CA GLU A 419 -11.63 10.04 31.13
C GLU A 419 -12.81 10.92 31.54
N GLN A 420 -13.25 10.79 32.80
CA GLN A 420 -14.27 11.67 33.35
C GLN A 420 -13.81 13.14 33.28
N GLY A 421 -14.65 14.01 32.72
CA GLY A 421 -14.37 15.43 32.51
C GLY A 421 -13.67 15.75 31.19
N ASP A 422 -13.22 14.77 30.41
CA ASP A 422 -12.80 15.01 29.02
C ASP A 422 -13.99 15.50 28.18
N MET A 423 -13.68 16.13 27.05
CA MET A 423 -14.65 16.79 26.20
C MET A 423 -14.54 16.28 24.75
N LEU A 424 -15.57 15.58 24.26
CA LEU A 424 -15.65 15.07 22.89
C LEU A 424 -16.40 16.06 22.00
N ILE A 425 -15.71 16.66 21.03
CA ILE A 425 -16.30 17.62 20.09
C ILE A 425 -16.64 16.93 18.76
N ILE A 426 -17.89 17.01 18.33
CA ILE A 426 -18.43 16.40 17.11
C ILE A 426 -19.04 17.44 16.16
N ASN A 427 -18.91 17.22 14.84
CA ASN A 427 -19.54 18.09 13.82
C ASN A 427 -20.93 17.57 13.45
N ASN A 428 -21.99 18.31 13.79
CA ASN A 428 -23.39 17.93 13.56
C ASN A 428 -23.95 18.29 12.18
N THR A 429 -23.09 18.61 11.21
CA THR A 429 -23.56 18.94 9.85
C THR A 429 -24.24 17.75 9.16
N LYS A 430 -25.38 18.03 8.54
CA LYS A 430 -26.14 17.12 7.68
C LYS A 430 -25.76 17.35 6.22
N VAL A 431 -25.63 16.25 5.48
CA VAL A 431 -25.28 16.21 4.05
C VAL A 431 -26.57 16.18 3.26
N PHE A 432 -26.72 17.12 2.33
CA PHE A 432 -27.84 17.12 1.40
C PHE A 432 -27.40 16.48 0.07
N PRO A 433 -28.33 15.91 -0.71
CA PRO A 433 -28.05 15.29 -2.02
C PRO A 433 -27.74 16.35 -3.08
N ALA A 434 -26.55 16.94 -2.98
CA ALA A 434 -26.07 18.08 -3.74
C ALA A 434 -25.73 17.77 -5.22
N ARG A 435 -25.86 16.53 -5.68
CA ARG A 435 -25.54 16.13 -7.07
C ARG A 435 -26.82 16.01 -7.88
N LEU A 436 -26.90 16.73 -9.00
CA LEU A 436 -28.01 16.67 -9.95
C LEU A 436 -27.51 16.21 -11.32
N THR A 437 -28.23 15.28 -11.93
CA THR A 437 -28.06 14.91 -13.34
C THR A 437 -29.23 15.46 -14.15
N GLY A 438 -28.93 16.17 -15.24
CA GLY A 438 -29.97 16.70 -16.12
C GLY A 438 -29.62 16.60 -17.59
N THR A 439 -30.56 16.99 -18.44
CA THR A 439 -30.47 16.86 -19.90
C THR A 439 -30.46 18.21 -20.59
N LYS A 440 -29.52 18.40 -21.52
CA LYS A 440 -29.40 19.61 -22.37
C LYS A 440 -30.42 19.55 -23.51
N LYS A 441 -30.70 20.70 -24.14
CA LYS A 441 -31.56 20.78 -25.35
C LYS A 441 -31.17 19.85 -26.50
N ASN A 442 -29.91 19.41 -26.58
CA ASN A 442 -29.41 18.46 -27.58
C ASN A 442 -29.44 16.99 -27.12
N GLY A 443 -30.16 16.66 -26.06
CA GLY A 443 -30.30 15.29 -25.52
C GLY A 443 -29.09 14.76 -24.74
N LYS A 444 -27.97 15.49 -24.68
CA LYS A 444 -26.80 15.07 -23.88
C LYS A 444 -27.02 15.36 -22.40
N THR A 445 -26.67 14.41 -21.54
CA THR A 445 -26.69 14.59 -20.09
C THR A 445 -25.53 15.48 -19.60
N LEU A 446 -25.70 16.05 -18.41
CA LEU A 446 -24.66 16.73 -17.65
C LEU A 446 -24.93 16.54 -16.16
N GLU A 447 -23.89 16.15 -15.43
CA GLU A 447 -23.88 16.15 -13.97
C GLU A 447 -23.36 17.50 -13.45
N ILE A 448 -24.04 18.04 -12.45
CA ILE A 448 -23.61 19.19 -11.66
C ILE A 448 -23.61 18.84 -10.17
N LEU A 449 -22.60 19.33 -9.45
CA LEU A 449 -22.51 19.27 -8.01
C LEU A 449 -22.68 20.69 -7.46
N LEU A 450 -23.73 20.91 -6.68
CA LEU A 450 -23.94 22.13 -5.92
C LEU A 450 -22.86 22.23 -4.83
N VAL A 451 -22.33 23.43 -4.61
CA VAL A 451 -21.30 23.69 -3.60
C VAL A 451 -21.78 24.62 -2.51
N ARG A 452 -22.43 25.73 -2.88
CA ARG A 452 -22.84 26.78 -1.94
C ARG A 452 -23.93 27.66 -2.55
N GLU A 453 -24.90 28.08 -1.74
CA GLU A 453 -25.85 29.13 -2.10
C GLU A 453 -25.27 30.53 -1.86
N ASN A 454 -25.49 31.44 -2.80
CA ASN A 454 -25.12 32.84 -2.72
C ASN A 454 -26.34 33.69 -2.31
N ALA A 455 -26.09 34.86 -1.71
CA ALA A 455 -27.14 35.74 -1.19
C ALA A 455 -28.10 36.32 -2.25
N ASP A 456 -27.83 36.13 -3.54
CA ASP A 456 -28.69 36.50 -4.67
C ASP A 456 -29.57 35.34 -5.19
N GLY A 457 -29.60 34.20 -4.48
CA GLY A 457 -30.32 32.99 -4.87
C GLY A 457 -29.68 32.20 -6.02
N THR A 458 -28.44 32.54 -6.42
CA THR A 458 -27.63 31.67 -7.29
C THR A 458 -26.85 30.66 -6.45
N TRP A 459 -26.39 29.60 -7.10
CA TRP A 459 -25.56 28.58 -6.48
C TRP A 459 -24.22 28.47 -7.20
N ASP A 460 -23.15 28.39 -6.42
CA ASP A 460 -21.85 27.93 -6.91
C ASP A 460 -21.94 26.43 -7.21
N VAL A 461 -21.52 26.01 -8.40
CA VAL A 461 -21.60 24.62 -8.86
C VAL A 461 -20.31 24.15 -9.52
N LEU A 462 -20.16 22.84 -9.63
CA LEU A 462 -19.09 22.19 -10.40
C LEU A 462 -19.70 21.22 -11.41
N SER A 463 -19.45 21.45 -12.70
CA SER A 463 -19.90 20.57 -13.78
C SER A 463 -18.74 19.89 -14.51
N GLN A 464 -19.03 18.76 -15.17
CA GLN A 464 -18.08 18.09 -16.05
C GLN A 464 -17.88 18.87 -17.37
N GLY A 465 -17.03 19.90 -17.32
CA GLY A 465 -16.73 20.81 -18.42
C GLY A 465 -17.55 22.10 -18.40
N LYS A 466 -17.14 23.08 -19.21
CA LYS A 466 -17.80 24.39 -19.30
C LYS A 466 -19.11 24.29 -20.08
N PHE A 467 -20.20 24.79 -19.51
CA PHE A 467 -21.51 24.84 -20.17
C PHE A 467 -22.30 26.07 -19.74
N THR A 468 -22.90 26.77 -20.71
CA THR A 468 -23.85 27.86 -20.47
C THR A 468 -25.16 27.52 -21.15
N GLY A 469 -26.28 27.67 -20.43
CA GLY A 469 -27.62 27.36 -20.92
C GLY A 469 -28.43 26.52 -19.95
N ARG A 470 -29.65 26.17 -20.35
CA ARG A 470 -30.59 25.44 -19.50
C ARG A 470 -30.36 23.93 -19.49
N LEU A 471 -30.58 23.35 -18.32
CA LEU A 471 -30.48 21.93 -18.02
C LEU A 471 -31.79 21.49 -17.35
N LYS A 472 -32.55 20.61 -18.01
CA LYS A 472 -33.79 20.04 -17.45
C LYS A 472 -33.44 18.87 -16.54
N ILE A 473 -33.81 18.94 -15.26
CA ILE A 473 -33.62 17.84 -14.29
C ILE A 473 -34.88 16.96 -14.27
N SER A 474 -36.04 17.59 -14.14
CA SER A 474 -37.36 16.96 -14.14
C SER A 474 -38.38 17.88 -14.81
N ASP A 475 -39.67 17.53 -14.80
CA ASP A 475 -40.74 18.44 -15.24
C ASP A 475 -40.99 19.61 -14.26
N GLU A 476 -40.51 19.49 -13.02
CA GLU A 476 -40.70 20.47 -11.92
C GLU A 476 -39.44 21.31 -11.64
N LEU A 477 -38.31 20.99 -12.28
CA LEU A 477 -36.99 21.57 -12.00
C LEU A 477 -36.16 21.77 -13.29
N GLU A 478 -35.99 23.03 -13.69
CA GLU A 478 -35.01 23.48 -14.69
C GLU A 478 -33.93 24.34 -14.02
N VAL A 479 -32.68 24.19 -14.48
CA VAL A 479 -31.51 24.91 -13.98
C VAL A 479 -30.86 25.68 -15.11
N GLU A 480 -30.67 26.98 -14.94
CA GLU A 480 -29.88 27.79 -15.86
C GLU A 480 -28.43 27.86 -15.38
N LEU A 481 -27.52 27.27 -16.17
CA LEU A 481 -26.09 27.23 -15.87
C LEU A 481 -25.34 28.35 -16.59
N GLN A 482 -24.37 28.94 -15.90
CA GLN A 482 -23.40 29.89 -16.46
C GLN A 482 -21.98 29.32 -16.33
N GLN A 483 -21.34 29.10 -17.49
CA GLN A 483 -19.98 28.59 -17.66
C GLN A 483 -19.63 27.26 -16.95
N GLY A 484 -20.59 26.58 -16.32
CA GLY A 484 -20.38 25.39 -15.49
C GLY A 484 -19.90 25.69 -14.06
N ILE A 485 -20.02 26.95 -13.60
CA ILE A 485 -19.54 27.43 -12.29
C ILE A 485 -20.64 28.07 -11.44
N SER A 486 -21.70 28.59 -12.05
CA SER A 486 -22.87 29.14 -11.37
C SER A 486 -24.17 28.57 -11.94
N ALA A 487 -25.16 28.37 -11.08
CA ALA A 487 -26.49 27.88 -11.40
C ALA A 487 -27.57 28.83 -10.82
N ARG A 488 -28.65 29.04 -11.58
CA ARG A 488 -29.89 29.61 -11.07
C ARG A 488 -31.03 28.63 -11.29
N PHE A 489 -31.75 28.31 -10.22
CA PHE A 489 -32.89 27.40 -10.27
C PHE A 489 -34.14 28.14 -10.72
N GLN A 490 -34.95 27.47 -11.56
CA GLN A 490 -36.26 27.96 -11.98
C GLN A 490 -37.31 26.94 -11.52
N SER A 491 -37.90 27.18 -10.34
CA SER A 491 -39.03 26.42 -9.81
C SER A 491 -39.90 27.30 -8.91
N SER A 492 -41.11 26.82 -8.62
CA SER A 492 -42.06 27.42 -7.66
C SER A 492 -42.09 26.70 -6.31
N LEU A 493 -41.29 25.64 -6.17
CA LEU A 493 -41.12 24.85 -4.95
C LEU A 493 -39.76 25.16 -4.30
N ASP A 494 -39.61 24.75 -3.04
CA ASP A 494 -38.35 24.88 -2.32
C ASP A 494 -37.23 24.03 -2.97
N ILE A 495 -36.03 24.60 -3.07
CA ILE A 495 -34.91 23.96 -3.77
C ILE A 495 -34.34 22.79 -2.96
N MET A 496 -34.34 22.84 -1.62
CA MET A 496 -33.88 21.73 -0.78
C MET A 496 -34.81 20.53 -0.87
N ASP A 497 -36.13 20.75 -0.86
CA ASP A 497 -37.13 19.69 -1.10
C ASP A 497 -36.91 19.02 -2.48
N LEU A 498 -36.65 19.81 -3.52
CA LEU A 498 -36.37 19.30 -4.86
C LEU A 498 -35.02 18.56 -4.95
N LEU A 499 -34.00 18.98 -4.21
CA LEU A 499 -32.74 18.25 -4.07
C LEU A 499 -32.99 16.90 -3.37
N TRP A 500 -33.73 16.87 -2.27
CA TRP A 500 -34.11 15.61 -1.61
C TRP A 500 -34.96 14.70 -2.51
N LYS A 501 -35.76 15.24 -3.43
CA LYS A 501 -36.56 14.48 -4.40
C LYS A 501 -35.75 13.94 -5.59
N TYR A 502 -34.86 14.75 -6.17
CA TYR A 502 -34.21 14.46 -7.47
C TYR A 502 -32.68 14.31 -7.43
N GLY A 503 -32.04 14.59 -6.29
CA GLY A 503 -30.59 14.57 -6.16
C GLY A 503 -30.00 13.27 -5.64
N ASP A 504 -28.72 13.07 -5.96
CA ASP A 504 -27.87 12.00 -5.50
C ASP A 504 -26.91 12.47 -4.38
N MET A 505 -26.51 11.53 -3.51
CA MET A 505 -25.54 11.85 -2.46
C MET A 505 -24.16 12.18 -3.06
N PRO A 506 -23.50 13.27 -2.65
CA PRO A 506 -22.21 13.70 -3.18
C PRO A 506 -21.05 12.85 -2.63
N LEU A 507 -20.95 11.59 -3.09
CA LEU A 507 -19.86 10.69 -2.69
C LEU A 507 -18.48 11.21 -3.17
N PRO A 508 -17.42 11.13 -2.33
CA PRO A 508 -16.06 11.51 -2.70
C PRO A 508 -15.50 10.73 -3.91
N PRO A 509 -14.60 11.33 -4.70
CA PRO A 509 -14.17 10.79 -6.00
C PRO A 509 -13.37 9.48 -5.92
N TYR A 510 -12.86 9.11 -4.74
CA TYR A 510 -12.18 7.82 -4.51
C TYR A 510 -13.15 6.67 -4.22
N ILE A 511 -14.44 6.94 -4.00
CA ILE A 511 -15.48 5.91 -3.93
C ILE A 511 -15.92 5.60 -5.37
N ARG A 512 -15.41 4.50 -5.93
CA ARG A 512 -15.57 4.12 -7.34
C ARG A 512 -16.87 3.35 -7.59
N ARG A 513 -18.00 3.94 -7.19
CA ARG A 513 -19.35 3.45 -7.51
C ARG A 513 -20.34 4.61 -7.59
N ALA A 514 -21.47 4.37 -8.26
CA ALA A 514 -22.60 5.27 -8.15
C ALA A 514 -23.13 5.31 -6.70
N PRO A 515 -23.70 6.46 -6.26
CA PRO A 515 -24.55 6.52 -5.07
C PRO A 515 -25.73 5.54 -5.19
N ASP A 516 -26.17 5.00 -4.06
CA ASP A 516 -27.41 4.22 -3.95
C ASP A 516 -28.32 4.82 -2.85
N GLU A 517 -29.58 4.39 -2.78
CA GLU A 517 -30.54 4.96 -1.80
C GLU A 517 -30.04 4.82 -0.35
N ALA A 518 -29.25 3.79 -0.06
CA ALA A 518 -28.70 3.60 1.28
C ALA A 518 -27.62 4.63 1.62
N ASP A 519 -26.97 5.29 0.67
CA ASP A 519 -26.04 6.40 0.96
C ASP A 519 -26.75 7.59 1.62
N ARG A 520 -28.05 7.81 1.37
CA ARG A 520 -28.83 8.88 2.03
C ARG A 520 -28.91 8.70 3.55
N LEU A 521 -28.79 7.45 4.03
CA LEU A 521 -28.74 7.11 5.46
C LEU A 521 -27.31 6.81 5.94
N THR A 522 -26.45 6.25 5.07
CA THR A 522 -25.14 5.74 5.48
C THR A 522 -24.00 6.74 5.34
N TYR A 523 -24.08 7.68 4.39
CA TYR A 523 -23.14 8.81 4.24
C TYR A 523 -23.49 9.98 5.19
N GLN A 524 -23.91 9.64 6.41
CA GLN A 524 -24.37 10.56 7.44
C GLN A 524 -24.01 10.02 8.83
N THR A 525 -23.70 10.92 9.78
CA THR A 525 -23.54 10.60 11.20
C THR A 525 -24.89 10.48 11.90
N VAL A 526 -24.97 9.73 13.01
CA VAL A 526 -26.23 9.54 13.76
C VAL A 526 -26.77 10.83 14.40
N TYR A 527 -25.88 11.80 14.64
CA TYR A 527 -26.16 13.12 15.23
C TYR A 527 -26.22 14.26 14.18
N ALA A 528 -26.44 13.94 12.90
CA ALA A 528 -26.50 14.95 11.85
C ALA A 528 -27.82 15.73 11.89
N MET A 529 -27.75 17.03 12.10
CA MET A 529 -28.93 17.89 12.23
C MET A 529 -28.96 19.08 11.27
N LYS A 530 -27.88 19.85 11.13
CA LYS A 530 -27.90 21.09 10.32
C LYS A 530 -27.51 20.86 8.86
N GLU A 531 -28.48 20.97 7.96
CA GLU A 531 -28.24 20.90 6.50
C GLU A 531 -27.35 22.04 6.02
N GLY A 532 -26.57 21.78 4.96
CA GLY A 532 -25.67 22.76 4.34
C GLY A 532 -24.28 22.23 3.96
N SER A 533 -23.91 21.00 4.34
CA SER A 533 -22.65 20.39 3.89
C SER A 533 -22.83 19.54 2.64
N ILE A 534 -21.82 19.57 1.76
CA ILE A 534 -21.73 18.69 0.58
C ILE A 534 -20.88 17.45 0.86
N ALA A 535 -20.44 17.23 2.10
CA ALA A 535 -19.73 16.03 2.50
C ALA A 535 -19.87 15.71 3.99
N ALA A 536 -19.78 14.42 4.31
CA ALA A 536 -19.92 13.93 5.68
C ALA A 536 -18.65 14.20 6.51
N PRO A 537 -18.77 14.51 7.82
CA PRO A 537 -17.65 14.45 8.74
C PRO A 537 -17.30 12.96 8.99
N THR A 538 -16.44 12.39 8.14
CA THR A 538 -16.28 10.94 7.98
C THR A 538 -15.83 10.20 9.24
N ALA A 539 -15.03 10.86 10.11
CA ALA A 539 -14.62 10.29 11.39
C ALA A 539 -15.80 10.06 12.35
N GLY A 540 -16.90 10.80 12.15
CA GLY A 540 -18.15 10.61 12.89
C GLY A 540 -18.98 9.40 12.44
N LEU A 541 -18.70 8.82 11.26
CA LEU A 541 -19.49 7.73 10.68
C LEU A 541 -19.35 6.40 11.42
N HIS A 542 -18.40 6.29 12.35
CA HIS A 542 -18.17 5.12 13.21
C HIS A 542 -19.05 5.12 14.47
N PHE A 543 -19.57 6.28 14.88
CA PHE A 543 -20.37 6.42 16.10
C PHE A 543 -21.79 5.88 15.92
N THR A 544 -22.34 5.42 17.05
CA THR A 544 -23.74 5.03 17.22
C THR A 544 -24.27 5.64 18.50
N ASP A 545 -25.59 5.75 18.65
CA ASP A 545 -26.21 6.32 19.85
C ASP A 545 -25.86 5.52 21.11
N LEU A 546 -25.74 4.19 20.99
CA LEU A 546 -25.25 3.32 22.07
C LEU A 546 -23.83 3.69 22.52
N LEU A 547 -22.91 3.95 21.59
CA LEU A 547 -21.54 4.33 21.91
C LEU A 547 -21.47 5.74 22.51
N LEU A 548 -22.24 6.70 21.99
CA LEU A 548 -22.32 8.05 22.53
C LEU A 548 -22.90 8.07 23.95
N ASN A 549 -23.94 7.26 24.20
CA ASN A 549 -24.50 7.08 25.55
C ASN A 549 -23.50 6.42 26.51
N ALA A 550 -22.70 5.45 26.07
CA ALA A 550 -21.64 4.85 26.87
C ALA A 550 -20.53 5.85 27.23
N ILE A 551 -20.11 6.70 26.28
CA ILE A 551 -19.14 7.77 26.49
C ILE A 551 -19.69 8.80 27.49
N SER A 552 -20.93 9.27 27.29
CA SER A 552 -21.61 10.20 28.20
C SER A 552 -21.75 9.64 29.62
N SER A 553 -22.06 8.34 29.75
CA SER A 553 -22.19 7.65 31.04
C SER A 553 -20.87 7.55 31.82
N LYS A 554 -19.71 7.65 31.15
CA LYS A 554 -18.39 7.76 31.79
C LYS A 554 -18.09 9.16 32.33
N GLY A 555 -18.99 10.12 32.12
CA GLY A 555 -18.82 11.52 32.51
C GLY A 555 -17.96 12.34 31.54
N VAL A 556 -17.88 11.93 30.27
CA VAL A 556 -17.28 12.71 29.18
C VAL A 556 -18.32 13.72 28.67
N LYS A 557 -17.97 15.01 28.58
CA LYS A 557 -18.84 16.04 27.99
C LYS A 557 -18.85 15.89 26.47
N ILE A 558 -19.98 15.52 25.86
CA ILE A 558 -20.14 15.58 24.39
C ILE A 558 -20.68 16.96 24.01
N ARG A 559 -20.09 17.62 23.01
CA ARG A 559 -20.57 18.89 22.44
C ARG A 559 -20.54 18.91 20.93
N GLU A 560 -21.51 19.61 20.36
CA GLU A 560 -21.71 19.71 18.93
C GLU A 560 -21.30 21.09 18.41
N ILE A 561 -20.52 21.10 17.33
CA ILE A 561 -20.30 22.28 16.50
C ILE A 561 -20.87 22.02 15.11
N THR A 562 -21.13 23.06 14.34
CA THR A 562 -21.50 22.91 12.93
C THR A 562 -20.35 23.41 12.07
N LEU A 563 -19.85 22.61 11.14
CA LEU A 563 -18.99 23.07 10.05
C LEU A 563 -19.47 22.46 8.73
N HIS A 564 -19.86 23.32 7.78
CA HIS A 564 -20.22 22.89 6.43
C HIS A 564 -18.95 22.67 5.61
N VAL A 565 -18.76 21.44 5.12
CA VAL A 565 -17.51 20.96 4.51
C VAL A 565 -17.52 21.24 3.01
N GLY A 566 -16.48 21.92 2.52
CA GLY A 566 -16.28 22.19 1.09
C GLY A 566 -15.65 21.02 0.34
N ILE A 567 -15.56 21.14 -0.99
CA ILE A 567 -15.05 20.04 -1.84
C ILE A 567 -13.51 19.89 -1.81
N GLY A 568 -12.77 20.96 -1.50
CA GLY A 568 -11.30 20.95 -1.46
C GLY A 568 -10.72 19.91 -0.51
N THR A 569 -11.45 19.59 0.58
CA THR A 569 -11.08 18.60 1.60
C THR A 569 -10.86 17.18 1.04
N PHE A 570 -11.32 16.87 -0.18
CA PHE A 570 -11.11 15.57 -0.85
C PHE A 570 -10.06 15.56 -1.96
N ARG A 571 -9.38 16.68 -2.22
CA ARG A 571 -8.40 16.80 -3.32
C ARG A 571 -6.97 16.73 -2.79
N PRO A 572 -6.08 15.90 -3.37
CA PRO A 572 -4.65 15.96 -3.10
C PRO A 572 -4.08 17.35 -3.45
N ILE A 573 -3.09 17.78 -2.69
CA ILE A 573 -2.37 19.04 -2.92
C ILE A 573 -1.59 18.91 -4.23
N ARG A 574 -1.70 19.93 -5.09
CA ARG A 574 -1.05 20.00 -6.41
C ARG A 574 0.18 20.91 -6.44
N THR A 575 0.40 21.72 -5.40
CA THR A 575 1.58 22.60 -5.29
C THR A 575 2.82 21.78 -4.94
N LEU A 576 3.99 22.24 -5.38
CA LEU A 576 5.26 21.59 -5.06
C LEU A 576 5.63 21.75 -3.58
N MET A 577 5.49 22.97 -3.06
CA MET A 577 5.70 23.29 -1.65
C MET A 577 4.37 23.24 -0.90
N VAL A 578 4.41 22.81 0.36
CA VAL A 578 3.25 22.76 1.24
C VAL A 578 2.67 24.17 1.44
N LYS A 579 3.52 25.13 1.85
CA LYS A 579 3.14 26.52 2.17
C LYS A 579 2.43 27.29 1.03
N ASP A 580 2.56 26.84 -0.23
CA ASP A 580 1.97 27.51 -1.39
C ASP A 580 0.50 27.06 -1.62
N HIS A 581 0.01 26.08 -0.85
CA HIS A 581 -1.36 25.58 -0.95
C HIS A 581 -2.36 26.52 -0.26
N SER A 582 -3.35 27.01 -1.02
CA SER A 582 -4.52 27.68 -0.46
C SER A 582 -5.62 26.68 -0.15
N MET A 583 -6.17 26.74 1.06
CA MET A 583 -7.35 25.97 1.46
C MET A 583 -8.64 26.59 0.92
N ASP A 584 -9.66 25.76 0.75
CA ASP A 584 -11.04 26.22 0.58
C ASP A 584 -11.58 26.74 1.91
N ARG A 585 -12.36 27.82 1.83
CA ARG A 585 -13.02 28.50 2.97
C ARG A 585 -14.24 27.71 3.45
N GLU A 586 -14.24 27.28 4.70
CA GLU A 586 -15.32 26.51 5.34
C GLU A 586 -16.05 27.35 6.40
N HIS A 587 -17.37 27.23 6.49
CA HIS A 587 -18.21 28.04 7.40
C HIS A 587 -18.57 27.27 8.67
N PHE A 588 -18.19 27.81 9.84
CA PHE A 588 -18.48 27.23 11.14
C PHE A 588 -19.49 28.02 11.97
N GLU A 589 -20.14 27.31 12.87
CA GLU A 589 -20.91 27.82 13.98
C GLU A 589 -20.54 27.07 15.26
N ILE A 590 -20.10 27.81 16.29
CA ILE A 590 -19.72 27.29 17.61
C ILE A 590 -20.46 28.09 18.68
N GLU A 591 -21.15 27.42 19.60
CA GLU A 591 -21.86 28.10 20.70
C GLU A 591 -20.86 28.66 21.73
N LYS A 592 -21.11 29.86 22.27
CA LYS A 592 -20.19 30.52 23.23
C LYS A 592 -20.02 29.75 24.56
N SER A 593 -21.04 28.99 24.93
CA SER A 593 -21.02 27.98 26.01
C SER A 593 -19.87 26.98 25.82
N ILE A 594 -19.75 26.39 24.63
CA ILE A 594 -18.74 25.38 24.27
C ILE A 594 -17.35 25.96 24.37
N ILE A 595 -17.15 27.21 23.92
CA ILE A 595 -15.87 27.91 24.04
C ILE A 595 -15.47 28.09 25.50
N ALA A 596 -16.41 28.51 26.36
CA ALA A 596 -16.16 28.65 27.80
C ALA A 596 -15.86 27.30 28.48
N GLU A 597 -16.58 26.24 28.10
CA GLU A 597 -16.33 24.88 28.60
C GLU A 597 -14.97 24.32 28.16
N ILE A 598 -14.48 24.65 26.96
CA ILE A 598 -13.13 24.28 26.51
C ILE A 598 -12.06 24.94 27.39
N TYR A 599 -12.21 26.25 27.69
CA TYR A 599 -11.31 26.95 28.61
C TYR A 599 -11.35 26.36 30.03
N GLU A 600 -12.54 26.02 30.55
CA GLU A 600 -12.71 25.35 31.85
C GLU A 600 -12.01 23.99 31.86
N ALA A 601 -12.27 23.14 30.86
CA ALA A 601 -11.68 21.81 30.76
C ALA A 601 -10.14 21.88 30.71
N LYS A 602 -9.57 22.78 29.89
CA LYS A 602 -8.12 22.97 29.84
C LYS A 602 -7.53 23.51 31.16
N ALA A 603 -8.23 24.42 31.84
CA ALA A 603 -7.81 24.89 33.17
C ALA A 603 -7.83 23.77 34.24
N LEU A 604 -8.68 22.76 34.07
CA LEU A 604 -8.75 21.56 34.90
C LEU A 604 -7.85 20.40 34.41
N GLY A 605 -7.01 20.62 33.38
CA GLY A 605 -6.14 19.60 32.80
C GLY A 605 -6.87 18.47 32.07
N LYS A 606 -8.13 18.70 31.65
CA LYS A 606 -8.96 17.73 30.90
C LYS A 606 -8.77 17.89 29.40
N ARG A 607 -8.87 16.77 28.67
CA ARG A 607 -8.55 16.72 27.24
C ARG A 607 -9.74 17.12 26.38
N ILE A 608 -9.45 17.90 25.35
CA ILE A 608 -10.37 18.19 24.26
C ILE A 608 -10.08 17.21 23.12
N VAL A 609 -11.03 16.29 22.89
CA VAL A 609 -10.94 15.26 21.85
C VAL A 609 -11.80 15.67 20.66
N ALA A 610 -11.17 16.03 19.54
CA ALA A 610 -11.90 16.36 18.32
C ALA A 610 -12.22 15.10 17.51
N VAL A 611 -13.45 15.01 16.98
CA VAL A 611 -13.84 13.98 16.01
C VAL A 611 -13.76 14.57 14.61
N GLY A 612 -12.65 14.29 13.93
CA GLY A 612 -12.36 14.68 12.55
C GLY A 612 -11.44 15.90 12.41
N THR A 613 -10.65 15.89 11.34
CA THR A 613 -9.75 16.98 10.94
C THR A 613 -10.51 18.28 10.65
N THR A 614 -11.73 18.17 10.14
CA THR A 614 -12.68 19.26 9.86
C THR A 614 -13.12 19.97 11.15
N THR A 615 -13.48 19.18 12.19
CA THR A 615 -13.76 19.68 13.55
C THR A 615 -12.53 20.36 14.15
N THR A 616 -11.35 19.75 13.96
CA THR A 616 -10.07 20.31 14.42
C THR A 616 -9.80 21.69 13.80
N ARG A 617 -9.92 21.84 12.48
CA ARG A 617 -9.76 23.12 11.77
C ARG A 617 -10.75 24.19 12.25
N SER A 618 -11.99 23.80 12.58
CA SER A 618 -13.00 24.73 13.11
C SER A 618 -12.58 25.32 14.46
N LEU A 619 -12.12 24.45 15.37
CA LEU A 619 -11.68 24.83 16.70
C LEU A 619 -10.38 25.64 16.62
N GLU A 620 -9.33 25.08 16.02
CA GLU A 620 -8.03 25.75 15.91
C GLU A 620 -8.14 27.07 15.13
N GLY A 621 -8.96 27.14 14.08
CA GLY A 621 -9.22 28.38 13.33
C GLY A 621 -9.86 29.48 14.18
N TYR A 622 -10.73 29.13 15.13
CA TYR A 622 -11.25 30.08 16.12
C TYR A 622 -10.19 30.48 17.16
N PHE A 623 -9.53 29.50 17.80
CA PHE A 623 -8.59 29.74 18.89
C PHE A 623 -7.29 30.44 18.43
N SER A 624 -6.84 30.23 17.19
CA SER A 624 -5.71 30.97 16.59
C SER A 624 -6.10 32.34 16.02
N GLY A 625 -7.39 32.70 16.01
CA GLY A 625 -7.91 33.90 15.36
C GLY A 625 -7.84 33.85 13.82
N THR A 626 -7.60 32.68 13.21
CA THR A 626 -7.51 32.49 11.76
C THR A 626 -8.89 32.20 11.17
N TYR A 627 -9.78 33.20 11.28
CA TYR A 627 -11.12 33.17 10.69
C TYR A 627 -11.63 34.58 10.38
N THR A 628 -12.53 34.69 9.40
CA THR A 628 -13.25 35.93 9.11
C THR A 628 -14.65 35.91 9.71
N ASN A 629 -14.99 36.99 10.41
CA ASN A 629 -16.33 37.22 10.99
C ASN A 629 -17.25 37.84 9.93
N GLY A 630 -18.42 37.23 9.68
CA GLY A 630 -19.48 37.82 8.85
C GLY A 630 -20.09 39.11 9.45
N SER A 631 -19.82 39.38 10.73
CA SER A 631 -19.93 40.70 11.38
C SER A 631 -19.10 40.65 12.66
N ASN A 632 -18.33 41.70 12.96
CA ASN A 632 -17.31 41.69 14.01
C ASN A 632 -17.82 42.30 15.33
N PRO A 633 -17.76 41.55 16.45
CA PRO A 633 -17.66 42.15 17.77
C PRO A 633 -16.53 41.53 18.61
N PHE A 634 -15.44 42.31 18.71
CA PHE A 634 -14.35 42.23 19.70
C PHE A 634 -13.26 41.16 19.58
N SER A 635 -12.03 41.69 19.71
CA SER A 635 -10.78 41.04 20.12
C SER A 635 -10.93 40.17 21.39
N PRO A 636 -10.01 39.23 21.66
CA PRO A 636 -10.13 38.30 22.79
C PRO A 636 -10.35 39.01 24.13
N PRO A 637 -11.21 38.47 25.01
CA PRO A 637 -11.45 39.05 26.33
C PRO A 637 -10.19 38.94 27.19
N VAL A 638 -9.68 40.09 27.64
CA VAL A 638 -8.66 40.15 28.69
C VAL A 638 -9.24 39.49 29.94
N VAL A 639 -8.56 38.45 30.43
CA VAL A 639 -8.94 37.74 31.66
C VAL A 639 -8.96 38.73 32.83
N ARG A 640 -10.16 39.03 33.33
CA ARG A 640 -10.37 39.62 34.65
C ARG A 640 -11.20 38.65 35.49
N ALA A 641 -10.79 38.46 36.73
CA ALA A 641 -11.32 37.43 37.62
C ALA A 641 -12.84 37.54 37.81
N ALA A 642 -13.48 36.38 37.97
CA ALA A 642 -14.93 36.26 38.03
C ALA A 642 -15.56 36.99 39.23
N SER A 643 -16.83 37.34 39.08
CA SER A 643 -17.77 37.58 40.18
C SER A 643 -19.04 36.74 39.97
N PRO A 644 -19.76 36.33 41.03
CA PRO A 644 -20.67 35.19 40.94
C PRO A 644 -21.98 35.49 40.22
N ALA A 645 -22.50 34.48 39.52
CA ALA A 645 -23.73 34.59 38.72
C ALA A 645 -25.01 34.80 39.55
N LYS A 646 -25.98 35.53 38.99
CA LYS A 646 -27.39 35.51 39.42
C LYS A 646 -28.20 34.59 38.51
N LYS A 647 -29.24 33.97 39.10
CA LYS A 647 -30.04 32.87 38.53
C LYS A 647 -30.66 33.19 37.16
N ALA A 648 -30.66 32.19 36.28
CA ALA A 648 -31.35 32.23 34.99
C ALA A 648 -32.88 32.22 35.13
N GLY A 649 -33.56 32.97 34.27
CA GLY A 649 -35.00 32.89 34.03
C GLY A 649 -35.27 32.40 32.61
N THR A 650 -36.29 31.58 32.44
CA THR A 650 -36.64 30.93 31.15
C THR A 650 -37.14 31.93 30.11
N GLY A 651 -36.46 32.04 28.97
CA GLY A 651 -36.88 32.89 27.85
C GLY A 651 -36.23 32.48 26.52
N LYS A 652 -36.97 32.59 25.42
CA LYS A 652 -36.59 32.19 24.05
C LYS A 652 -35.19 32.67 23.64
N MET A 653 -34.38 31.76 23.06
CA MET A 653 -33.05 32.05 22.52
C MET A 653 -33.04 33.28 21.62
N LYS A 654 -32.15 34.23 21.92
CA LYS A 654 -31.81 35.35 21.03
C LYS A 654 -30.55 35.00 20.23
N THR A 655 -30.46 35.56 19.02
CA THR A 655 -29.43 35.29 17.99
C THR A 655 -27.99 35.73 18.34
N SER A 656 -27.64 35.89 19.62
CA SER A 656 -26.35 36.41 20.10
C SER A 656 -25.43 35.38 20.77
N GLU A 657 -25.83 34.10 20.83
CA GLU A 657 -25.14 33.06 21.62
C GLU A 657 -24.12 32.21 20.83
N CYS A 658 -24.15 32.23 19.50
CA CYS A 658 -23.17 31.55 18.65
C CYS A 658 -22.09 32.50 18.12
N VAL A 659 -20.87 31.98 17.97
CA VAL A 659 -19.83 32.52 17.07
C VAL A 659 -20.01 31.88 15.71
N ARG A 660 -20.03 32.69 14.64
CA ARG A 660 -20.10 32.24 13.25
C ARG A 660 -18.95 32.86 12.46
N GLY A 661 -18.26 32.05 11.68
CA GLY A 661 -17.10 32.51 10.93
C GLY A 661 -16.76 31.61 9.75
N THR A 662 -15.85 32.09 8.92
CA THR A 662 -15.28 31.33 7.82
C THR A 662 -13.79 31.13 8.08
N THR A 663 -13.29 29.90 8.00
CA THR A 663 -11.86 29.61 8.14
C THR A 663 -11.28 28.92 6.90
N ASP A 664 -10.11 29.39 6.49
CA ASP A 664 -9.21 28.79 5.51
C ASP A 664 -7.90 28.31 6.17
N ILE A 665 -7.92 28.08 7.49
CA ILE A 665 -6.73 27.62 8.22
C ILE A 665 -6.18 26.33 7.61
N PHE A 666 -4.89 26.38 7.27
CA PHE A 666 -4.12 25.25 6.78
C PHE A 666 -3.14 24.76 7.86
N ILE A 667 -3.44 23.59 8.44
CA ILE A 667 -2.65 23.01 9.52
C ILE A 667 -1.69 21.97 8.92
N TYR A 668 -0.39 22.18 9.14
CA TYR A 668 0.71 21.32 8.69
C TYR A 668 1.86 21.38 9.71
N PRO A 669 2.90 20.51 9.63
CA PRO A 669 3.90 20.40 10.69
C PRO A 669 4.61 21.71 11.05
N GLY A 670 4.82 21.92 12.35
CA GLY A 670 5.24 23.21 12.91
C GLY A 670 4.08 24.06 13.43
N TYR A 671 2.82 23.70 13.14
CA TYR A 671 1.65 24.25 13.84
C TYR A 671 1.65 23.84 15.32
N THR A 672 1.26 24.76 16.20
CA THR A 672 1.08 24.51 17.64
C THR A 672 -0.40 24.48 17.94
N PHE A 673 -0.93 23.31 18.35
CA PHE A 673 -2.34 23.14 18.69
C PHE A 673 -2.66 23.85 20.00
N THR A 674 -3.80 24.55 20.01
CA THR A 674 -4.25 25.40 21.11
C THR A 674 -5.62 24.98 21.63
N ALA A 675 -6.45 24.38 20.77
CA ALA A 675 -7.81 23.97 21.09
C ALA A 675 -7.92 22.47 21.40
N ILE A 676 -7.27 21.60 20.62
CA ILE A 676 -7.37 20.14 20.77
C ILE A 676 -6.18 19.50 21.49
N ASP A 677 -6.42 18.39 22.17
CA ASP A 677 -5.39 17.58 22.84
C ASP A 677 -5.29 16.16 22.28
N SER A 678 -6.38 15.66 21.67
CA SER A 678 -6.45 14.34 21.03
C SER A 678 -7.39 14.39 19.81
N LEU A 679 -7.23 13.45 18.88
CA LEU A 679 -7.97 13.43 17.61
C LEU A 679 -8.43 12.01 17.24
N VAL A 680 -9.74 11.86 17.01
CA VAL A 680 -10.33 10.69 16.33
C VAL A 680 -10.51 11.03 14.86
N THR A 681 -9.94 10.24 13.95
CA THR A 681 -9.98 10.50 12.50
C THR A 681 -10.03 9.20 11.67
N ASN A 682 -10.14 9.31 10.35
CA ASN A 682 -9.89 8.20 9.42
C ASN A 682 -8.43 8.22 8.93
N PHE A 683 -7.99 7.15 8.27
CA PHE A 683 -6.78 7.22 7.44
C PHE A 683 -7.02 8.08 6.20
N HIS A 684 -6.00 8.82 5.77
CA HIS A 684 -6.10 9.90 4.78
C HIS A 684 -5.25 9.64 3.52
N LEU A 685 -5.66 10.17 2.36
CA LEU A 685 -4.91 10.04 1.11
C LEU A 685 -3.45 10.53 1.25
N PRO A 686 -2.48 9.96 0.52
CA PRO A 686 -1.15 10.56 0.39
C PRO A 686 -1.27 11.99 -0.18
N ARG A 687 -0.33 12.87 0.20
CA ARG A 687 -0.26 14.26 -0.28
C ARG A 687 -1.54 15.08 -0.02
N SER A 688 -2.30 14.77 1.03
CA SER A 688 -3.57 15.43 1.35
C SER A 688 -3.49 16.37 2.55
N THR A 689 -4.38 17.36 2.61
CA THR A 689 -4.43 18.33 3.72
C THR A 689 -4.79 17.68 5.08
N PRO A 690 -5.67 16.65 5.16
CA PRO A 690 -5.90 15.94 6.43
C PRO A 690 -4.67 15.15 6.89
N LEU A 691 -3.87 14.58 5.96
CA LEU A 691 -2.61 13.92 6.31
C LEU A 691 -1.61 14.91 6.92
N MET A 692 -1.48 16.10 6.34
CA MET A 692 -0.58 17.14 6.88
C MET A 692 -1.01 17.62 8.27
N LEU A 693 -2.32 17.69 8.55
CA LEU A 693 -2.86 18.03 9.86
C LEU A 693 -2.51 16.95 10.91
N VAL A 694 -2.72 15.66 10.62
CA VAL A 694 -2.35 14.60 11.60
C VAL A 694 -0.83 14.52 11.79
N CYS A 695 -0.03 14.76 10.73
CA CYS A 695 1.42 14.89 10.82
C CYS A 695 1.87 16.13 11.61
N ALA A 696 1.03 17.16 11.75
CA ALA A 696 1.30 18.28 12.63
C ALA A 696 1.05 17.91 14.10
N LEU A 697 0.01 17.12 14.37
CA LEU A 697 -0.39 16.74 15.73
C LEU A 697 0.55 15.69 16.34
N ALA A 698 0.92 14.66 15.58
CA ALA A 698 1.77 13.55 16.04
C ALA A 698 3.12 13.45 15.33
N GLY A 699 3.51 14.44 14.52
CA GLY A 699 4.76 14.38 13.76
C GLY A 699 4.72 13.46 12.54
N ARG A 700 5.50 13.82 11.51
CA ARG A 700 5.48 13.16 10.20
C ARG A 700 5.88 11.68 10.25
N GLU A 701 7.03 11.36 10.84
CA GLU A 701 7.57 9.99 10.84
C GLU A 701 6.66 9.01 11.60
N GLN A 702 6.10 9.43 12.74
CA GLN A 702 5.21 8.60 13.56
C GLN A 702 3.92 8.28 12.79
N ILE A 703 3.30 9.28 12.13
CA ILE A 703 2.13 9.06 11.27
C ILE A 703 2.45 8.14 10.09
N LEU A 704 3.55 8.37 9.36
CA LEU A 704 3.89 7.53 8.20
C LEU A 704 4.22 6.09 8.62
N THR A 705 4.83 5.89 9.79
CA THR A 705 5.04 4.57 10.41
C THR A 705 3.70 3.91 10.76
N ALA A 706 2.81 4.64 11.43
CA ALA A 706 1.46 4.16 11.78
C ALA A 706 0.62 3.81 10.55
N TYR A 707 0.75 4.57 9.46
CA TYR A 707 0.06 4.30 8.19
C TYR A 707 0.64 3.07 7.48
N ASN A 708 1.96 2.90 7.46
CA ASN A 708 2.60 1.70 6.92
C ASN A 708 2.20 0.44 7.69
N GLU A 709 2.15 0.52 9.03
CA GLU A 709 1.61 -0.56 9.87
C GLU A 709 0.13 -0.81 9.55
N ALA A 710 -0.70 0.24 9.43
CA ALA A 710 -2.11 0.10 9.04
C ALA A 710 -2.28 -0.61 7.68
N ILE A 711 -1.42 -0.32 6.70
CA ILE A 711 -1.41 -1.01 5.39
C ILE A 711 -1.01 -2.48 5.57
N ALA A 712 0.09 -2.76 6.29
CA ALA A 712 0.59 -4.11 6.51
C ALA A 712 -0.42 -4.99 7.27
N SER A 713 -1.06 -4.42 8.29
CA SER A 713 -2.13 -5.05 9.07
C SER A 713 -3.48 -5.11 8.35
N GLY A 714 -3.62 -4.60 7.12
CA GLY A 714 -4.86 -4.68 6.33
C GLY A 714 -6.02 -3.83 6.87
N TYR A 715 -5.74 -2.65 7.41
CA TYR A 715 -6.78 -1.65 7.71
C TYR A 715 -7.39 -1.10 6.42
N ARG A 716 -8.64 -0.66 6.52
CA ARG A 716 -9.39 -0.03 5.42
C ARG A 716 -9.22 1.49 5.50
N PHE A 717 -9.02 2.15 4.36
CA PHE A 717 -8.68 3.58 4.31
C PHE A 717 -9.85 4.46 3.84
N LEU A 718 -9.76 5.76 4.12
CA LEU A 718 -10.67 6.84 3.71
C LEU A 718 -12.07 6.77 4.36
N SER A 719 -13.09 7.44 3.79
CA SER A 719 -14.37 7.76 4.43
C SER A 719 -15.11 6.61 5.10
N TYR A 720 -15.14 5.46 4.42
CA TYR A 720 -15.82 4.25 4.88
C TYR A 720 -14.86 3.22 5.47
N GLY A 721 -13.58 3.60 5.64
CA GLY A 721 -12.52 2.77 6.16
C GLY A 721 -12.62 2.56 7.66
N ASP A 722 -11.48 2.35 8.28
CA ASP A 722 -11.31 2.23 9.72
C ASP A 722 -10.92 3.59 10.33
N ALA A 723 -10.74 3.61 11.65
CA ALA A 723 -10.44 4.81 12.43
C ALA A 723 -9.00 4.80 12.98
N MET A 724 -8.53 6.00 13.31
CA MET A 724 -7.31 6.25 14.05
C MET A 724 -7.61 7.18 15.24
N LEU A 725 -7.03 6.88 16.40
CA LEU A 725 -7.03 7.75 17.58
C LEU A 725 -5.59 8.20 17.85
N ILE A 726 -5.38 9.50 18.01
CA ILE A 726 -4.11 10.11 18.41
C ILE A 726 -4.28 10.65 19.82
N VAL A 727 -3.46 10.17 20.77
CA VAL A 727 -3.52 10.49 22.22
C VAL A 727 -2.17 10.94 22.78
#